data_AF-A0A094AF75-F1
#
_entry.id   AF-A0A094AF75-F1
#
_cell.length_a   1.000
_cell.length_b   1.000
_cell.length_c   1.000
_cell.angle_alpha   90.00
_cell.angle_beta   90.00
_cell.angle_gamma   90.00
#
_symmetry.space_group_name_H-M   'P 1'
#
loop_
_entity.id
_entity.type
_entity.pdbx_description
1 polymer ?
#
loop_
_entity_poly.entity_id
_entity_poly.type
_entity_poly.pdbx_seq_one_letter_code
_entity_poly.pdbx_strand_id
1 'polypeptide(L)'
;MDEWATFFAHALDRRLPTDKLEQFAKVLSTKSPLATPLIAELLLRPSESRHYELDPQVSLYAEALLQIGILDVPSVLRALLRHSTSRPVEAAKDEQEGANSSQARWTKSYGHEERLVYGLSKIVAAGDRPKSAQEALGTVNALTEWMRLLVMTNAADDMMREIGAGNDAHNQETTAVRVAVGALLVALAENTTVNEALKNRCPKDTLKGFSQSLSNFTPLLINGSSMFAERLELYTKTLVALEPVDKKAQKAGAEIDQIIDSAMALGMDNIPVVEIPTMNSRAGLYVYLNSLLTGRPMVDDNQLLNFLHNRYQGDIQTTCIDLIVSSFDILANAIFRSENTETTFLLRSFLINKVPLLISIISAPMFPPLSPELCITEALTHVDTNAFPTFSSMFDDTSAGDMFSDSVRQDFCFSCCLHGLIPEESIERLLGEIPMQTLPAGGRYSKDDVLEQCLSDSEKIEAFTDELEHMDGNVGAVSQAIAELLRRLCENKDTMALKSLCVHLARKPSSLDVLLIFDKPLTFLPPICQLLDTWRYDDDQGEYQPVYEEFGSILLLVLAFVYRYDLSATELGVQTPDSFIAKLLIRGSTARHMDDLSSLETSQLDGWIKGLFNAEGGGLGDEPMALCPPQDFYLLVPTLFNQIVLASQHGHLTNDVLHGGLEYLLDPSLLPSLIPALLSLASNILTTPPPS
;
A
#
# COMPACT_ATOMS: atom_id res chain seq x y z
N MET A 1 13.12 -37.38 -12.91
CA MET A 1 11.74 -36.91 -12.68
C MET A 1 11.52 -36.68 -11.18
N ASP A 2 11.79 -37.70 -10.34
CA ASP A 2 11.63 -37.60 -8.88
C ASP A 2 12.40 -36.43 -8.26
N GLU A 3 13.65 -36.20 -8.66
CA GLU A 3 14.45 -35.07 -8.15
C GLU A 3 13.84 -33.70 -8.44
N TRP A 4 13.23 -33.51 -9.62
CA TRP A 4 12.49 -32.29 -9.98
C TRP A 4 11.20 -32.15 -9.18
N ALA A 5 10.48 -33.25 -8.96
CA ALA A 5 9.28 -33.25 -8.12
C ALA A 5 9.60 -32.89 -6.66
N THR A 6 10.67 -33.48 -6.10
CA THR A 6 11.15 -33.15 -4.75
C THR A 6 11.64 -31.70 -4.67
N PHE A 7 12.34 -31.21 -5.69
CA PHE A 7 12.78 -29.82 -5.76
C PHE A 7 11.60 -28.84 -5.71
N PHE A 8 10.58 -29.02 -6.55
CA PHE A 8 9.41 -28.14 -6.54
C PHE A 8 8.60 -28.25 -5.24
N ALA A 9 8.45 -29.46 -4.69
CA ALA A 9 7.78 -29.65 -3.40
C ALA A 9 8.50 -28.87 -2.28
N HIS A 10 9.82 -28.98 -2.17
CA HIS A 10 10.61 -28.25 -1.18
C HIS A 10 10.65 -26.74 -1.45
N ALA A 11 10.70 -26.31 -2.71
CA ALA A 11 10.71 -24.90 -3.06
C ALA A 11 9.40 -24.21 -2.69
N LEU A 12 8.27 -24.90 -2.88
CA LEU A 12 6.95 -24.39 -2.48
C LEU A 12 6.78 -24.41 -0.96
N ASP A 13 7.17 -25.49 -0.29
CA ASP A 13 7.04 -25.64 1.17
C ASP A 13 7.89 -24.60 1.94
N ARG A 14 9.10 -24.32 1.45
CA ARG A 14 10.02 -23.35 2.07
C ARG A 14 9.89 -21.93 1.54
N ARG A 15 8.91 -21.65 0.67
CA ARG A 15 8.70 -20.33 0.06
C ARG A 15 9.99 -19.72 -0.52
N LEU A 16 10.73 -20.51 -1.30
CA LEU A 16 12.05 -20.10 -1.81
C LEU A 16 11.97 -18.83 -2.69
N PRO A 17 12.85 -17.84 -2.52
CA PRO A 17 12.88 -16.68 -3.42
C PRO A 17 13.31 -17.08 -4.85
N THR A 18 12.79 -16.38 -5.85
CA THR A 18 13.00 -16.64 -7.29
C THR A 18 14.48 -16.71 -7.66
N ASP A 19 15.32 -15.82 -7.12
CA ASP A 19 16.77 -15.81 -7.39
C ASP A 19 17.45 -17.12 -6.99
N LYS A 20 17.07 -17.69 -5.84
CA LYS A 20 17.61 -18.98 -5.36
C LYS A 20 17.03 -20.14 -6.14
N LEU A 21 15.76 -20.06 -6.52
CA LEU A 21 15.12 -21.06 -7.38
C LEU A 21 15.87 -21.18 -8.71
N GLU A 22 16.18 -20.07 -9.36
CA GLU A 22 16.91 -20.07 -10.63
C GLU A 22 18.29 -20.71 -10.52
N GLN A 23 19.04 -20.37 -9.47
CA GLN A 23 20.36 -20.95 -9.21
C GLN A 23 20.28 -22.46 -9.03
N PHE A 24 19.36 -22.94 -8.20
CA PHE A 24 19.20 -24.37 -7.96
C PHE A 24 18.64 -25.10 -9.19
N ALA A 25 17.72 -24.49 -9.93
CA ALA A 25 17.17 -25.07 -11.16
C ALA A 25 18.23 -25.22 -12.25
N LYS A 26 19.16 -24.26 -12.40
CA LYS A 26 20.33 -24.37 -13.31
C LYS A 26 21.26 -25.52 -12.91
N VAL A 27 21.50 -25.71 -11.61
CA VAL A 27 22.31 -26.83 -11.11
C VAL A 27 21.58 -28.17 -11.30
N LEU A 28 20.27 -28.19 -11.07
CA LEU A 28 19.46 -29.40 -11.22
C LEU A 28 19.34 -29.80 -12.68
N SER A 29 19.19 -28.86 -13.61
CA SER A 29 19.13 -29.15 -15.05
C SER A 29 20.44 -29.72 -15.59
N THR A 30 21.59 -29.38 -14.98
CA THR A 30 22.88 -29.98 -15.33
C THR A 30 23.06 -31.38 -14.74
N LYS A 31 22.57 -31.63 -13.51
CA LYS A 31 22.70 -32.93 -12.85
C LYS A 31 21.67 -33.96 -13.32
N SER A 32 20.46 -33.50 -13.60
CA SER A 32 19.27 -34.32 -13.86
C SER A 32 18.46 -33.69 -15.01
N PRO A 33 18.94 -33.81 -16.26
CA PRO A 33 18.27 -33.19 -17.39
C PRO A 33 16.89 -33.83 -17.59
N LEU A 34 15.86 -32.99 -17.66
CA LEU A 34 14.48 -33.39 -17.90
C LEU A 34 13.93 -32.55 -19.06
N ALA A 35 13.08 -33.14 -19.89
CA ALA A 35 12.48 -32.44 -21.01
C ALA A 35 11.55 -31.31 -20.52
N THR A 36 11.59 -30.15 -21.19
CA THR A 36 10.80 -28.96 -20.86
C THR A 36 9.31 -29.22 -20.62
N PRO A 37 8.61 -30.03 -21.45
CA PRO A 37 7.20 -30.35 -21.21
C PRO A 37 6.95 -31.08 -19.89
N LEU A 38 7.86 -31.98 -19.49
CA LEU A 38 7.76 -32.72 -18.24
C LEU A 38 8.04 -31.82 -17.02
N ILE A 39 8.95 -30.85 -17.15
CA ILE A 39 9.19 -29.86 -16.09
C ILE A 39 7.95 -28.97 -15.90
N ALA A 40 7.34 -28.50 -17.00
CA ALA A 40 6.09 -27.73 -16.96
C ALA A 40 4.95 -28.55 -16.34
N GLU A 41 4.82 -29.83 -16.70
CA GLU A 41 3.84 -30.75 -16.13
C GLU A 41 4.05 -30.95 -14.61
N LEU A 42 5.29 -31.16 -14.16
CA LEU A 42 5.57 -31.30 -12.72
C LEU A 42 5.25 -30.05 -11.91
N LEU A 43 5.43 -28.86 -12.49
CA LEU A 43 5.18 -27.58 -11.83
C LEU A 43 3.69 -27.23 -11.77
N LEU A 44 2.91 -27.56 -12.80
CA LEU A 44 1.53 -27.09 -12.97
C LEU A 44 0.46 -28.17 -12.71
N ARG A 45 0.85 -29.44 -12.51
CA ARG A 45 -0.10 -30.51 -12.20
C ARG A 45 -0.69 -30.36 -10.78
N PRO A 46 -1.97 -30.68 -10.59
CA PRO A 46 -2.57 -30.78 -9.27
C PRO A 46 -1.99 -31.96 -8.48
N SER A 47 -1.84 -31.80 -7.17
CA SER A 47 -1.48 -32.89 -6.25
C SER A 47 -2.70 -33.37 -5.47
N GLU A 48 -2.67 -34.60 -4.93
CA GLU A 48 -3.77 -35.13 -4.12
C GLU A 48 -4.14 -34.20 -2.94
N SER A 49 -3.14 -33.53 -2.34
CA SER A 49 -3.32 -32.56 -1.26
C SER A 49 -3.61 -31.12 -1.71
N ARG A 50 -3.32 -30.75 -2.97
CA ARG A 50 -3.47 -29.40 -3.52
C ARG A 50 -4.05 -29.48 -4.93
N HIS A 51 -5.37 -29.69 -4.99
CA HIS A 51 -6.12 -29.81 -6.25
C HIS A 51 -7.21 -28.73 -6.39
N TYR A 52 -7.43 -27.89 -5.37
CA TYR A 52 -8.47 -26.86 -5.42
C TYR A 52 -8.02 -25.64 -6.25
N GLU A 53 -6.89 -25.03 -5.90
CA GLU A 53 -6.32 -23.85 -6.57
C GLU A 53 -4.78 -23.93 -6.58
N LEU A 54 -4.15 -23.38 -7.61
CA LEU A 54 -2.69 -23.32 -7.76
C LEU A 54 -2.09 -22.26 -6.82
N ASP A 55 -0.99 -22.60 -6.15
CA ASP A 55 -0.26 -21.68 -5.29
C ASP A 55 0.27 -20.48 -6.10
N PRO A 56 0.01 -19.21 -5.71
CA PRO A 56 0.45 -18.03 -6.45
C PRO A 56 1.97 -17.98 -6.72
N GLN A 57 2.78 -18.60 -5.87
CA GLN A 57 4.23 -18.65 -6.04
C GLN A 57 4.65 -19.49 -7.25
N VAL A 58 3.80 -20.41 -7.71
CA VAL A 58 4.04 -21.20 -8.93
C VAL A 58 4.10 -20.29 -10.17
N SER A 59 3.30 -19.22 -10.22
CA SER A 59 3.35 -18.26 -11.34
C SER A 59 4.71 -17.56 -11.42
N LEU A 60 5.22 -17.11 -10.28
CA LEU A 60 6.54 -16.48 -10.18
C LEU A 60 7.67 -17.45 -10.55
N TYR A 61 7.54 -18.71 -10.13
CA TYR A 61 8.50 -19.76 -10.50
C TYR A 61 8.47 -20.06 -12.00
N ALA A 62 7.29 -20.13 -12.61
CA ALA A 62 7.15 -20.36 -14.04
C ALA A 62 7.82 -19.23 -14.86
N GLU A 63 7.58 -17.97 -14.48
CA GLU A 63 8.20 -16.80 -15.09
C GLU A 63 9.74 -16.83 -14.96
N ALA A 64 10.26 -17.07 -13.75
CA ALA A 64 11.71 -17.18 -13.52
C ALA A 64 12.35 -18.29 -14.38
N LEU A 65 11.70 -19.46 -14.46
CA LEU A 65 12.18 -20.59 -15.27
C LEU A 65 12.09 -20.33 -16.78
N LEU A 66 11.13 -19.52 -17.25
CA LEU A 66 11.02 -19.08 -18.64
C LEU A 66 12.17 -18.13 -19.02
N GLN A 67 12.54 -17.22 -18.12
CA GLN A 67 13.65 -16.26 -18.30
C GLN A 67 15.00 -16.97 -18.46
N ILE A 68 15.30 -17.93 -17.58
CA ILE A 68 16.56 -18.72 -17.64
C ILE A 68 16.53 -19.83 -18.70
N GLY A 69 15.38 -20.04 -19.33
CA GLY A 69 15.16 -20.97 -20.43
C GLY A 69 15.16 -22.44 -20.11
N ILE A 70 14.81 -22.77 -18.87
CA ILE A 70 14.43 -24.13 -18.48
C ILE A 70 13.00 -24.44 -18.94
N LEU A 71 12.12 -23.44 -18.93
CA LEU A 71 10.78 -23.52 -19.52
C LEU A 71 10.71 -22.82 -20.89
N ASP A 72 9.70 -23.20 -21.67
CA ASP A 72 9.30 -22.57 -22.91
C ASP A 72 7.79 -22.28 -22.90
N VAL A 73 7.37 -21.27 -23.65
CA VAL A 73 5.97 -20.83 -23.75
C VAL A 73 5.02 -21.98 -24.14
N PRO A 74 5.31 -22.80 -25.17
CA PRO A 74 4.36 -23.84 -25.58
C PRO A 74 4.20 -24.98 -24.56
N SER A 75 5.23 -25.32 -23.78
CA SER A 75 5.13 -26.33 -22.74
C SER A 75 4.24 -25.86 -21.58
N VAL A 76 4.36 -24.60 -21.17
CA VAL A 76 3.50 -24.01 -20.13
C VAL A 76 2.04 -23.99 -20.59
N LEU A 77 1.77 -23.51 -21.81
CA LEU A 77 0.41 -23.46 -22.37
C LEU A 77 -0.23 -24.85 -22.44
N ARG A 78 0.50 -25.88 -22.89
CA ARG A 78 -0.03 -27.25 -22.97
C ARG A 78 -0.25 -27.87 -21.59
N ALA A 79 0.64 -27.62 -20.64
CA ALA A 79 0.49 -28.13 -19.28
C ALA A 79 -0.75 -27.52 -18.59
N LEU A 80 -0.98 -26.21 -18.77
CA LEU A 80 -2.20 -25.55 -18.30
C LEU A 80 -3.46 -26.13 -18.95
N LEU A 81 -3.45 -26.27 -20.29
CA LEU A 81 -4.57 -26.82 -21.04
C LEU A 81 -4.93 -28.24 -20.60
N ARG A 82 -3.91 -29.06 -20.29
CA ARG A 82 -4.08 -30.48 -19.89
C ARG A 82 -4.84 -30.64 -18.58
N HIS A 83 -4.62 -29.74 -17.62
CA HIS A 83 -5.22 -29.80 -16.28
C HIS A 83 -6.36 -28.80 -16.07
N SER A 84 -6.76 -28.07 -17.12
CA SER A 84 -7.83 -27.08 -17.08
C SER A 84 -9.17 -27.68 -16.69
N THR A 85 -9.95 -26.95 -15.89
CA THR A 85 -11.35 -27.26 -15.56
C THR A 85 -12.26 -27.28 -16.80
N SER A 86 -11.89 -26.54 -17.85
CA SER A 86 -12.66 -26.40 -19.09
C SER A 86 -12.61 -27.64 -20.00
N ARG A 87 -11.73 -28.62 -19.74
CA ARG A 87 -11.57 -29.79 -20.63
C ARG A 87 -12.72 -30.80 -20.42
N PRO A 88 -13.48 -31.18 -21.47
CA PRO A 88 -14.59 -32.13 -21.34
C PRO A 88 -14.13 -33.51 -20.84
N VAL A 89 -15.01 -34.21 -20.10
CA VAL A 89 -14.72 -35.51 -19.46
C VAL A 89 -14.52 -36.63 -20.51
N GLU A 90 -15.15 -36.53 -21.68
CA GLU A 90 -15.03 -37.54 -22.75
C GLU A 90 -13.70 -37.48 -23.51
N ALA A 91 -13.10 -36.30 -23.67
CA ALA A 91 -11.78 -36.15 -24.28
C ALA A 91 -10.61 -36.74 -23.44
N ALA A 92 -10.89 -37.16 -22.20
CA ALA A 92 -9.94 -37.91 -21.36
C ALA A 92 -10.01 -39.42 -21.58
N LYS A 93 -11.05 -39.94 -22.27
CA LYS A 93 -11.15 -41.38 -22.58
C LYS A 93 -10.33 -41.78 -23.80
N ASP A 94 -10.15 -40.90 -24.78
CA ASP A 94 -9.36 -41.21 -25.99
C ASP A 94 -7.84 -41.31 -25.71
N GLU A 95 -7.34 -40.73 -24.60
CA GLU A 95 -5.96 -40.92 -24.12
C GLU A 95 -5.81 -42.12 -23.15
N GLN A 96 -6.92 -42.74 -22.71
CA GLN A 96 -6.93 -43.80 -21.69
C GLN A 96 -6.55 -45.21 -22.19
N GLU A 97 -6.32 -45.42 -23.48
CA GLU A 97 -5.84 -46.73 -23.96
C GLU A 97 -4.36 -47.02 -23.58
N GLY A 98 -3.67 -46.11 -22.89
CA GLY A 98 -2.23 -46.25 -22.59
C GLY A 98 -1.74 -46.16 -21.13
N ALA A 99 -2.50 -45.64 -20.15
CA ALA A 99 -1.97 -45.46 -18.79
C ALA A 99 -3.03 -45.46 -17.66
N ASN A 100 -2.85 -46.37 -16.71
CA ASN A 100 -3.65 -46.58 -15.48
C ASN A 100 -3.44 -45.47 -14.42
N SER A 101 -3.79 -44.21 -14.70
CA SER A 101 -3.90 -43.19 -13.65
C SER A 101 -5.05 -42.25 -13.94
N SER A 102 -5.99 -42.12 -13.00
CA SER A 102 -6.99 -41.07 -12.99
C SER A 102 -6.30 -39.71 -13.12
N GLN A 103 -6.44 -39.04 -14.27
CA GLN A 103 -5.84 -37.72 -14.48
C GLN A 103 -6.36 -36.75 -13.42
N ALA A 104 -5.48 -36.30 -12.52
CA ALA A 104 -5.82 -35.28 -11.54
C ALA A 104 -6.07 -33.96 -12.28
N ARG A 105 -7.21 -33.34 -11.99
CA ARG A 105 -7.66 -32.05 -12.55
C ARG A 105 -7.79 -31.02 -11.43
N TRP A 106 -7.60 -29.75 -11.76
CA TRP A 106 -7.89 -28.67 -10.83
C TRP A 106 -9.40 -28.57 -10.61
N THR A 107 -9.84 -28.29 -9.38
CA THR A 107 -11.24 -27.96 -9.07
C THR A 107 -11.59 -26.56 -9.57
N LYS A 108 -10.64 -25.61 -9.48
CA LYS A 108 -10.78 -24.24 -9.96
C LYS A 108 -9.47 -23.76 -10.61
N SER A 109 -9.45 -23.64 -11.94
CA SER A 109 -8.23 -23.29 -12.70
C SER A 109 -8.19 -21.90 -13.32
N TYR A 110 -9.34 -21.23 -13.47
CA TYR A 110 -9.46 -19.99 -14.26
C TYR A 110 -8.52 -18.87 -13.81
N GLY A 111 -8.46 -18.58 -12.51
CA GLY A 111 -7.65 -17.48 -11.99
C GLY A 111 -6.13 -17.67 -12.18
N HIS A 112 -5.64 -18.91 -12.18
CA HIS A 112 -4.22 -19.16 -12.42
C HIS A 112 -3.89 -19.26 -13.92
N GLU A 113 -4.83 -19.75 -14.74
CA GLU A 113 -4.72 -19.73 -16.21
C GLU A 113 -4.62 -18.29 -16.70
N GLU A 114 -5.50 -17.41 -16.21
CA GLU A 114 -5.48 -15.98 -16.47
C GLU A 114 -4.10 -15.37 -16.14
N ARG A 115 -3.63 -15.50 -14.89
CA ARG A 115 -2.36 -14.90 -14.45
C ARG A 115 -1.16 -15.40 -15.25
N LEU A 116 -1.06 -16.71 -15.46
CA LEU A 116 0.06 -17.30 -16.20
C LEU A 116 0.02 -16.91 -17.68
N VAL A 117 -1.14 -16.89 -18.32
CA VAL A 117 -1.28 -16.49 -19.73
C VAL A 117 -0.96 -14.99 -19.91
N TYR A 118 -1.33 -14.13 -18.96
CA TYR A 118 -0.89 -12.73 -18.95
C TYR A 118 0.62 -12.58 -18.71
N GLY A 119 1.21 -13.38 -17.82
CA GLY A 119 2.67 -13.42 -17.65
C GLY A 119 3.38 -13.79 -18.97
N LEU A 120 2.86 -14.79 -19.68
CA LEU A 120 3.34 -15.17 -21.01
C LEU A 120 3.17 -14.04 -22.04
N SER A 121 2.04 -13.32 -22.04
CA SER A 121 1.83 -12.23 -23.00
C SER A 121 2.85 -11.10 -22.82
N LYS A 122 3.20 -10.75 -21.57
CA LYS A 122 4.25 -9.78 -21.26
C LYS A 122 5.62 -10.22 -21.78
N ILE A 123 6.01 -11.47 -21.55
CA ILE A 123 7.29 -12.02 -22.01
C ILE A 123 7.36 -12.02 -23.55
N VAL A 124 6.25 -12.33 -24.23
CA VAL A 124 6.20 -12.33 -25.71
C VAL A 124 6.20 -10.91 -26.27
N ALA A 125 5.47 -9.98 -25.65
CA ALA A 125 5.42 -8.57 -26.05
C ALA A 125 6.77 -7.86 -25.85
N ALA A 126 7.52 -8.22 -24.80
CA ALA A 126 8.88 -7.73 -24.56
C ALA A 126 9.90 -8.24 -25.61
N GLY A 127 9.54 -9.25 -26.40
CA GLY A 127 10.43 -9.86 -27.39
C GLY A 127 11.42 -10.89 -26.82
N ASP A 128 11.33 -11.22 -25.53
CA ASP A 128 12.22 -12.19 -24.87
C ASP A 128 12.00 -13.63 -25.37
N ARG A 129 10.77 -13.93 -25.78
CA ARG A 129 10.33 -15.22 -26.35
C ARG A 129 9.36 -14.98 -27.51
N PRO A 130 9.25 -15.93 -28.46
CA PRO A 130 10.02 -17.16 -28.61
C PRO A 130 11.44 -16.93 -29.18
N LYS A 131 12.42 -17.74 -28.76
CA LYS A 131 13.83 -17.62 -29.22
C LYS A 131 14.11 -18.36 -30.52
N SER A 132 13.22 -19.24 -30.95
CA SER A 132 13.40 -20.06 -32.16
C SER A 132 12.10 -20.19 -32.94
N ALA A 133 12.21 -20.44 -34.25
CA ALA A 133 11.06 -20.74 -35.09
C ALA A 133 10.29 -22.01 -34.64
N GLN A 134 10.98 -22.98 -34.03
CA GLN A 134 10.33 -24.18 -33.49
C GLN A 134 9.47 -23.85 -32.26
N GLU A 135 9.98 -23.01 -31.36
CA GLU A 135 9.22 -22.52 -30.21
C GLU A 135 8.02 -21.68 -30.67
N ALA A 136 8.21 -20.80 -31.67
CA ALA A 136 7.14 -19.99 -32.25
C ALA A 136 6.00 -20.85 -32.83
N LEU A 137 6.32 -21.83 -33.67
CA LEU A 137 5.31 -22.76 -34.22
C LEU A 137 4.67 -23.63 -33.13
N GLY A 138 5.45 -24.00 -32.11
CA GLY A 138 4.95 -24.67 -30.91
C GLY A 138 3.90 -23.85 -30.18
N THR A 139 4.13 -22.54 -30.01
CA THR A 139 3.23 -21.60 -29.34
C THR A 139 1.95 -21.39 -30.14
N VAL A 140 2.06 -21.23 -31.46
CA VAL A 140 0.91 -21.12 -32.38
C VAL A 140 0.02 -22.36 -32.29
N ASN A 141 0.62 -23.56 -32.28
CA ASN A 141 -0.14 -24.81 -32.13
C ASN A 141 -0.85 -24.88 -30.77
N ALA A 142 -0.15 -24.56 -29.67
CA ALA A 142 -0.75 -24.57 -28.34
C ALA A 142 -1.91 -23.56 -28.24
N LEU A 143 -1.77 -22.36 -28.80
CA LEU A 143 -2.83 -21.35 -28.82
C LEU A 143 -4.01 -21.75 -29.72
N THR A 144 -3.76 -22.49 -30.79
CA THR A 144 -4.82 -23.08 -31.63
C THR A 144 -5.69 -24.02 -30.81
N GLU A 145 -5.08 -24.87 -29.96
CA GLU A 145 -5.80 -25.77 -29.05
C GLU A 145 -6.58 -25.00 -27.98
N TRP A 146 -5.97 -23.97 -27.38
CA TRP A 146 -6.63 -23.07 -26.43
C TRP A 146 -7.86 -22.38 -27.01
N MET A 147 -7.74 -21.76 -28.19
CA MET A 147 -8.85 -21.09 -28.85
C MET A 147 -10.01 -22.04 -29.14
N ARG A 148 -9.71 -23.26 -29.62
CA ARG A 148 -10.74 -24.27 -29.86
C ARG A 148 -11.44 -24.69 -28.57
N LEU A 149 -10.69 -24.92 -27.50
CA LEU A 149 -11.27 -25.28 -26.20
C LEU A 149 -12.20 -24.16 -25.71
N LEU A 150 -11.75 -22.91 -25.73
CA LEU A 150 -12.52 -21.76 -25.24
C LEU A 150 -13.77 -21.47 -26.07
N VAL A 151 -13.71 -21.70 -27.39
CA VAL A 151 -14.89 -21.60 -28.26
C VAL A 151 -15.89 -22.70 -27.95
N MET A 152 -15.42 -23.93 -27.72
CA MET A 152 -16.28 -25.06 -27.34
C MET A 152 -16.93 -24.85 -25.97
N THR A 153 -16.17 -24.36 -24.97
CA THR A 153 -16.72 -24.10 -23.64
C THR A 153 -17.71 -22.95 -23.66
N ASN A 154 -17.44 -21.86 -24.39
CA ASN A 154 -18.42 -20.79 -24.55
C ASN A 154 -19.74 -21.28 -25.15
N ALA A 155 -19.69 -22.13 -26.18
CA ALA A 155 -20.91 -22.67 -26.79
C ALA A 155 -21.71 -23.54 -25.82
N ALA A 156 -21.04 -24.28 -24.93
CA ALA A 156 -21.69 -25.05 -23.88
C ALA A 156 -22.30 -24.14 -22.79
N ASP A 157 -21.59 -23.08 -22.40
CA ASP A 157 -22.06 -22.10 -21.41
C ASP A 157 -23.27 -21.31 -21.92
N ASP A 158 -23.27 -20.92 -23.21
CA ASP A 158 -24.40 -20.25 -23.85
C ASP A 158 -25.66 -21.13 -23.84
N MET A 159 -25.52 -22.43 -24.13
CA MET A 159 -26.62 -23.40 -24.03
C MET A 159 -27.16 -23.53 -22.59
N MET A 160 -26.27 -23.57 -21.59
CA MET A 160 -26.68 -23.63 -20.17
C MET A 160 -27.40 -22.34 -19.73
N ARG A 161 -26.98 -21.20 -20.27
CA ARG A 161 -27.61 -19.89 -20.01
C ARG A 161 -29.02 -19.83 -20.62
N GLU A 162 -29.22 -20.36 -21.82
CA GLU A 162 -30.55 -20.43 -22.45
C GLU A 162 -31.56 -21.28 -21.67
N ILE A 163 -31.08 -22.30 -20.94
CA ILE A 163 -31.92 -23.20 -20.12
C ILE A 163 -32.08 -22.66 -18.67
N GLY A 164 -31.55 -21.46 -18.38
CA GLY A 164 -31.68 -20.82 -17.06
C GLY A 164 -30.77 -21.41 -15.98
N ALA A 165 -29.73 -22.16 -16.37
CA ALA A 165 -28.75 -22.79 -15.47
C ALA A 165 -27.38 -22.08 -15.50
N GLY A 166 -27.33 -20.82 -15.95
CA GLY A 166 -26.11 -20.03 -16.02
C GLY A 166 -25.59 -19.60 -14.63
N ASN A 167 -24.27 -19.50 -14.49
CA ASN A 167 -23.60 -19.01 -13.28
C ASN A 167 -22.77 -17.76 -13.63
N ASP A 168 -23.17 -16.59 -13.11
CA ASP A 168 -22.54 -15.31 -13.45
C ASP A 168 -21.06 -15.24 -13.00
N ALA A 169 -20.71 -15.83 -11.86
CA ALA A 169 -19.33 -15.88 -11.38
C ALA A 169 -18.46 -16.74 -12.31
N HIS A 170 -19.00 -17.86 -12.80
CA HIS A 170 -18.32 -18.72 -13.77
C HIS A 170 -18.09 -17.99 -15.10
N ASN A 171 -19.08 -17.23 -15.57
CA ASN A 171 -19.00 -16.45 -16.81
C ASN A 171 -17.94 -15.35 -16.74
N GLN A 172 -17.79 -14.68 -15.59
CA GLN A 172 -16.73 -13.69 -15.38
C GLN A 172 -15.34 -14.34 -15.43
N GLU A 173 -15.15 -15.47 -14.76
CA GLU A 173 -13.88 -16.21 -14.74
C GLU A 173 -13.48 -16.74 -16.12
N THR A 174 -14.43 -17.30 -16.89
CA THR A 174 -14.17 -17.76 -18.26
C THR A 174 -13.89 -16.59 -19.22
N THR A 175 -14.54 -15.45 -19.02
CA THR A 175 -14.27 -14.21 -19.77
C THR A 175 -12.86 -13.71 -19.51
N ALA A 176 -12.39 -13.71 -18.26
CA ALA A 176 -11.04 -13.28 -17.90
C ALA A 176 -9.95 -14.12 -18.59
N VAL A 177 -10.10 -15.45 -18.63
CA VAL A 177 -9.17 -16.34 -19.36
C VAL A 177 -9.19 -16.08 -20.86
N ARG A 178 -10.37 -15.83 -21.47
CA ARG A 178 -10.46 -15.46 -22.88
C ARG A 178 -9.71 -14.17 -23.18
N VAL A 179 -9.87 -13.14 -22.35
CA VAL A 179 -9.16 -11.86 -22.51
C VAL A 179 -7.65 -12.06 -22.36
N ALA A 180 -7.19 -12.88 -21.40
CA ALA A 180 -5.77 -13.19 -21.24
C ALA A 180 -5.20 -13.89 -22.49
N VAL A 181 -5.90 -14.88 -23.05
CA VAL A 181 -5.50 -15.55 -24.30
C VAL A 181 -5.53 -14.57 -25.48
N GLY A 182 -6.51 -13.67 -25.53
CA GLY A 182 -6.58 -12.58 -26.51
C GLY A 182 -5.35 -11.67 -26.44
N ALA A 183 -4.93 -11.26 -25.24
CA ALA A 183 -3.73 -10.44 -25.04
C ALA A 183 -2.46 -11.15 -25.52
N LEU A 184 -2.32 -12.46 -25.24
CA LEU A 184 -1.19 -13.25 -25.73
C LEU A 184 -1.19 -13.40 -27.27
N LEU A 185 -2.36 -13.54 -27.89
CA LEU A 185 -2.50 -13.58 -29.35
C LEU A 185 -2.11 -12.25 -30.00
N VAL A 186 -2.47 -11.12 -29.40
CA VAL A 186 -2.06 -9.79 -29.86
C VAL A 186 -0.54 -9.62 -29.76
N ALA A 187 0.05 -9.98 -28.61
CA ALA A 187 1.52 -9.95 -28.44
C ALA A 187 2.22 -10.84 -29.47
N LEU A 188 1.63 -11.99 -29.80
CA LEU A 188 2.16 -12.91 -30.81
C LEU A 188 2.07 -12.32 -32.23
N ALA A 189 1.00 -11.59 -32.55
CA ALA A 189 0.82 -10.93 -33.84
C ALA A 189 1.89 -9.86 -34.12
N GLU A 190 2.42 -9.25 -33.06
CA GLU A 190 3.45 -8.18 -33.13
C GLU A 190 4.88 -8.74 -33.10
N ASN A 191 5.05 -10.00 -32.73
CA ASN A 191 6.37 -10.61 -32.59
C ASN A 191 6.98 -10.97 -33.95
N THR A 192 8.14 -10.39 -34.26
CA THR A 192 8.84 -10.58 -35.54
C THR A 192 9.25 -12.03 -35.78
N THR A 193 9.80 -12.71 -34.77
CA THR A 193 10.21 -14.13 -34.85
C THR A 193 9.04 -15.04 -35.19
N VAL A 194 7.85 -14.75 -34.64
CA VAL A 194 6.65 -15.54 -34.93
C VAL A 194 6.15 -15.28 -36.34
N ASN A 195 6.09 -14.01 -36.76
CA ASN A 195 5.68 -13.65 -38.11
C ASN A 195 6.63 -14.24 -39.19
N GLU A 196 7.93 -14.25 -38.94
CA GLU A 196 8.90 -14.89 -39.82
C GLU A 196 8.73 -16.42 -39.87
N ALA A 197 8.47 -17.05 -38.72
CA ALA A 197 8.21 -18.49 -38.65
C ALA A 197 6.91 -18.86 -39.38
N LEU A 198 5.86 -18.05 -39.25
CA LEU A 198 4.58 -18.23 -39.94
C LEU A 198 4.70 -18.09 -41.45
N LYS A 199 5.44 -17.08 -41.93
CA LYS A 199 5.66 -16.84 -43.37
C LYS A 199 6.54 -17.90 -44.02
N ASN A 200 7.62 -18.32 -43.36
CA ASN A 200 8.70 -19.07 -44.01
C ASN A 200 8.79 -20.55 -43.62
N ARG A 201 8.21 -20.96 -42.48
CA ARG A 201 8.44 -22.29 -41.89
C ARG A 201 7.17 -23.01 -41.40
N CYS A 202 5.99 -22.40 -41.51
CA CYS A 202 4.75 -23.00 -41.04
C CYS A 202 4.15 -23.97 -42.06
N PRO A 203 3.75 -25.20 -41.66
CA PRO A 203 2.95 -26.08 -42.50
C PRO A 203 1.61 -25.41 -42.87
N LYS A 204 1.18 -25.57 -44.13
CA LYS A 204 -0.04 -24.93 -44.65
C LYS A 204 -1.29 -25.28 -43.85
N ASP A 205 -1.41 -26.54 -43.45
CA ASP A 205 -2.55 -27.01 -42.65
C ASP A 205 -2.57 -26.40 -41.25
N THR A 206 -1.40 -26.16 -40.66
CA THR A 206 -1.25 -25.47 -39.37
C THR A 206 -1.64 -23.99 -39.47
N LEU A 207 -1.18 -23.29 -40.51
CA LEU A 207 -1.51 -21.89 -40.75
C LEU A 207 -3.02 -21.71 -40.93
N LYS A 208 -3.64 -22.57 -41.76
CA LYS A 208 -5.09 -22.58 -41.97
C LYS A 208 -5.85 -22.91 -40.69
N GLY A 209 -5.39 -23.91 -39.94
CA GLY A 209 -5.99 -24.28 -38.66
C GLY A 209 -5.94 -23.16 -37.61
N PHE A 210 -4.85 -22.41 -37.56
CA PHE A 210 -4.67 -21.25 -36.69
C PHE A 210 -5.55 -20.08 -37.12
N SER A 211 -5.52 -19.71 -38.40
CA SER A 211 -6.35 -18.67 -39.02
C SER A 211 -7.86 -18.89 -38.78
N GLN A 212 -8.33 -20.13 -38.98
CA GLN A 212 -9.73 -20.51 -38.70
C GLN A 212 -10.06 -20.44 -37.20
N SER A 213 -9.16 -20.91 -36.34
CA SER A 213 -9.40 -20.90 -34.89
C SER A 213 -9.40 -19.46 -34.34
N LEU A 214 -8.56 -18.59 -34.89
CA LEU A 214 -8.52 -17.16 -34.58
C LEU A 214 -9.82 -16.46 -35.00
N SER A 215 -10.26 -16.70 -36.24
CA SER A 215 -11.53 -16.16 -36.77
C SER A 215 -12.74 -16.51 -35.89
N ASN A 216 -12.79 -17.74 -35.38
CA ASN A 216 -13.88 -18.21 -34.52
C ASN A 216 -13.78 -17.70 -33.08
N PHE A 217 -12.56 -17.39 -32.62
CA PHE A 217 -12.31 -16.91 -31.27
C PHE A 217 -12.52 -15.39 -31.13
N THR A 218 -12.16 -14.60 -32.14
CA THR A 218 -12.25 -13.13 -32.11
C THR A 218 -13.61 -12.58 -31.64
N PRO A 219 -14.77 -13.10 -32.08
CA PRO A 219 -16.08 -12.61 -31.61
C PRO A 219 -16.29 -12.76 -30.10
N LEU A 220 -15.65 -13.74 -29.46
CA LEU A 220 -15.76 -13.97 -28.02
C LEU A 220 -15.09 -12.88 -27.19
N LEU A 221 -14.19 -12.10 -27.80
CA LEU A 221 -13.50 -11.00 -27.14
C LEU A 221 -14.31 -9.71 -27.12
N ILE A 222 -15.36 -9.56 -27.93
CA ILE A 222 -16.15 -8.31 -28.00
C ILE A 222 -16.72 -7.93 -26.62
N ASN A 223 -17.11 -8.92 -25.83
CA ASN A 223 -17.68 -8.71 -24.49
C ASN A 223 -16.63 -8.47 -23.39
N GLY A 224 -15.33 -8.73 -23.66
CA GLY A 224 -14.25 -8.60 -22.67
C GLY A 224 -13.21 -7.52 -23.01
N SER A 225 -12.87 -7.38 -24.29
CA SER A 225 -11.99 -6.33 -24.84
C SER A 225 -12.25 -6.18 -26.34
N SER A 226 -13.04 -5.17 -26.72
CA SER A 226 -13.30 -4.83 -28.13
C SER A 226 -12.02 -4.49 -28.89
N MET A 227 -11.06 -3.83 -28.21
CA MET A 227 -9.75 -3.47 -28.78
C MET A 227 -8.94 -4.70 -29.22
N PHE A 228 -8.92 -5.77 -28.42
CA PHE A 228 -8.25 -7.01 -28.83
C PHE A 228 -8.98 -7.68 -29.99
N ALA A 229 -10.32 -7.62 -30.01
CA ALA A 229 -11.11 -8.17 -31.10
C ALA A 229 -10.77 -7.49 -32.44
N GLU A 230 -10.76 -6.15 -32.49
CA GLU A 230 -10.43 -5.39 -33.69
C GLU A 230 -9.01 -5.68 -34.21
N ARG A 231 -8.02 -5.71 -33.30
CA ARG A 231 -6.62 -5.96 -33.65
C ARG A 231 -6.39 -7.37 -34.17
N LEU A 232 -7.03 -8.36 -33.55
CA LEU A 232 -6.98 -9.75 -34.02
C LEU A 232 -7.76 -9.95 -35.32
N GLU A 233 -8.83 -9.20 -35.57
CA GLU A 233 -9.54 -9.24 -36.86
C GLU A 233 -8.63 -8.76 -38.01
N LEU A 234 -7.88 -7.67 -37.80
CA LEU A 234 -6.89 -7.18 -38.75
C LEU A 234 -5.80 -8.23 -39.00
N TYR A 235 -5.24 -8.80 -37.93
CA TYR A 235 -4.21 -9.84 -38.04
C TYR A 235 -4.73 -11.10 -38.74
N THR A 236 -5.97 -11.51 -38.47
CA THR A 236 -6.63 -12.63 -39.16
C THR A 236 -6.69 -12.38 -40.66
N LYS A 237 -7.06 -11.16 -41.10
CA LYS A 237 -7.06 -10.80 -42.53
C LYS A 237 -5.66 -10.91 -43.15
N THR A 238 -4.62 -10.51 -42.43
CA THR A 238 -3.21 -10.67 -42.87
C THR A 238 -2.82 -12.14 -42.99
N LEU A 239 -3.22 -13.00 -42.05
CA LEU A 239 -2.93 -14.43 -42.09
C LEU A 239 -3.67 -15.15 -43.23
N VAL A 240 -4.94 -14.80 -43.47
CA VAL A 240 -5.72 -15.32 -44.59
C VAL A 240 -5.10 -14.92 -45.92
N ALA A 241 -4.51 -13.72 -46.03
CA ALA A 241 -3.78 -13.29 -47.23
C ALA A 241 -2.48 -14.09 -47.48
N LEU A 242 -1.91 -14.70 -46.43
CA LEU A 242 -0.76 -15.61 -46.54
C LEU A 242 -1.17 -17.04 -46.92
N GLU A 243 -2.46 -17.37 -46.90
CA GLU A 243 -2.96 -18.65 -47.39
C GLU A 243 -2.87 -18.68 -48.93
N PRO A 244 -2.28 -19.73 -49.53
CA PRO A 244 -2.23 -19.82 -50.98
C PRO A 244 -3.65 -19.94 -51.55
N VAL A 245 -4.06 -18.92 -52.29
CA VAL A 245 -5.33 -18.89 -53.03
C VAL A 245 -5.39 -20.09 -53.96
N ASP A 246 -6.42 -20.92 -53.82
CA ASP A 246 -6.73 -22.00 -54.76
C ASP A 246 -6.82 -21.42 -56.18
N LYS A 247 -6.24 -22.10 -57.15
CA LYS A 247 -6.00 -21.65 -58.55
C LYS A 247 -7.26 -21.37 -59.39
N LYS A 248 -8.38 -20.93 -58.81
CA LYS A 248 -9.62 -20.54 -59.51
C LYS A 248 -10.08 -19.10 -59.29
N ALA A 249 -9.48 -18.32 -58.38
CA ALA A 249 -9.94 -16.96 -58.07
C ALA A 249 -8.98 -15.82 -58.48
N GLN A 250 -8.12 -16.05 -59.48
CA GLN A 250 -7.09 -15.08 -59.88
C GLN A 250 -7.57 -14.19 -61.03
N LYS A 251 -8.46 -13.23 -60.75
CA LYS A 251 -8.73 -12.08 -61.65
C LYS A 251 -9.11 -10.75 -60.95
N ALA A 252 -9.05 -10.67 -59.61
CA ALA A 252 -9.38 -9.46 -58.85
C ALA A 252 -8.27 -9.00 -57.87
N GLY A 253 -7.07 -9.57 -57.94
CA GLY A 253 -5.98 -9.28 -56.99
C GLY A 253 -5.11 -8.06 -57.33
N ALA A 254 -5.17 -7.55 -58.57
CA ALA A 254 -4.28 -6.47 -59.00
C ALA A 254 -4.63 -5.10 -58.43
N GLU A 255 -5.88 -4.89 -57.99
CA GLU A 255 -6.30 -3.65 -57.32
C GLU A 255 -6.01 -3.65 -55.82
N ILE A 256 -5.89 -4.84 -55.21
CA ILE A 256 -5.60 -5.00 -53.78
C ILE A 256 -4.11 -4.77 -53.50
N ASP A 257 -3.22 -5.23 -54.39
CA ASP A 257 -1.78 -4.99 -54.28
C ASP A 257 -1.43 -3.48 -54.29
N GLN A 258 -2.20 -2.65 -55.00
CA GLN A 258 -2.00 -1.19 -55.01
C GLN A 258 -2.52 -0.49 -53.75
N ILE A 259 -3.53 -1.05 -53.08
CA ILE A 259 -4.02 -0.57 -51.77
C ILE A 259 -3.04 -0.96 -50.67
N ILE A 260 -2.38 -2.12 -50.79
CA ILE A 260 -1.35 -2.60 -49.84
C ILE A 260 -0.11 -1.69 -49.87
N ASP A 261 0.37 -1.29 -51.06
CA ASP A 261 1.53 -0.40 -51.17
C ASP A 261 1.23 1.02 -50.65
N SER A 262 -0.01 1.48 -50.74
CA SER A 262 -0.43 2.80 -50.23
C SER A 262 -0.77 2.80 -48.73
N ALA A 263 -1.22 1.67 -48.17
CA ALA A 263 -1.39 1.50 -46.72
C ALA A 263 -0.05 1.33 -45.99
N MET A 264 0.93 0.68 -46.60
CA MET A 264 2.29 0.50 -46.06
C MET A 264 3.13 1.79 -46.11
N ALA A 265 2.80 2.74 -47.01
CA ALA A 265 3.45 4.05 -47.10
C ALA A 265 2.96 5.05 -46.03
N LEU A 266 1.80 4.80 -45.40
CA LEU A 266 1.25 5.60 -44.31
C LEU A 266 1.69 5.03 -42.95
N GLY A 267 3.00 5.13 -42.67
CA GLY A 267 3.52 5.27 -41.31
C GLY A 267 3.38 4.08 -40.36
N MET A 268 4.08 2.98 -40.63
CA MET A 268 4.40 1.97 -39.59
C MET A 268 5.53 2.40 -38.63
N ASP A 269 6.17 3.56 -38.86
CA ASP A 269 7.29 4.04 -38.04
C ASP A 269 6.88 4.92 -36.85
N ASN A 270 5.57 5.19 -36.66
CA ASN A 270 5.08 6.02 -35.54
C ASN A 270 3.70 5.55 -35.03
N ILE A 271 3.55 4.26 -34.73
CA ILE A 271 2.41 3.79 -33.93
C ILE A 271 2.86 3.87 -32.46
N PRO A 272 2.39 4.84 -31.66
CA PRO A 272 2.70 4.85 -30.23
C PRO A 272 2.23 3.51 -29.64
N VAL A 273 3.09 2.87 -28.86
CA VAL A 273 2.70 1.74 -28.00
C VAL A 273 1.61 2.27 -27.08
N VAL A 274 0.34 1.95 -27.37
CA VAL A 274 -0.76 2.28 -26.47
C VAL A 274 -0.72 1.24 -25.37
N GLU A 275 -0.34 1.67 -24.17
CA GLU A 275 -0.43 0.86 -22.96
C GLU A 275 -1.85 0.31 -22.83
N ILE A 276 -1.96 -0.99 -22.51
CA ILE A 276 -3.23 -1.65 -22.16
C ILE A 276 -3.90 -0.78 -21.09
N PRO A 277 -5.19 -0.38 -21.22
CA PRO A 277 -5.87 0.34 -20.14
C PRO A 277 -5.82 -0.55 -18.91
N THR A 278 -5.09 -0.13 -17.88
CA THR A 278 -5.14 -0.78 -16.59
C THR A 278 -6.57 -0.63 -16.09
N MET A 279 -7.37 -1.70 -16.15
CA MET A 279 -8.66 -1.71 -15.47
C MET A 279 -8.37 -1.54 -13.98
N ASN A 280 -8.60 -0.33 -13.48
CA ASN A 280 -8.37 -0.01 -12.09
C ASN A 280 -9.48 -0.65 -11.27
N SER A 281 -9.20 -1.80 -10.68
CA SER A 281 -10.12 -2.41 -9.72
C SER A 281 -10.31 -1.47 -8.53
N ARG A 282 -11.56 -1.24 -8.11
CA ARG A 282 -11.90 -0.51 -6.85
C ARG A 282 -11.11 -1.03 -5.64
N ALA A 283 -10.93 -2.35 -5.55
CA ALA A 283 -10.14 -2.99 -4.50
C ALA A 283 -8.67 -2.51 -4.42
N GLY A 284 -8.08 -2.08 -5.53
CA GLY A 284 -6.67 -1.67 -5.56
C GLY A 284 -6.45 -0.35 -4.82
N LEU A 285 -7.32 0.65 -5.04
CA LEU A 285 -7.24 1.92 -4.33
C LEU A 285 -7.66 1.76 -2.87
N TYR A 286 -8.69 0.96 -2.60
CA TYR A 286 -9.08 0.58 -1.25
C TYR A 286 -7.91 0.00 -0.44
N VAL A 287 -7.20 -1.00 -0.97
CA VAL A 287 -6.06 -1.63 -0.28
C VAL A 287 -4.92 -0.62 -0.10
N TYR A 288 -4.65 0.21 -1.11
CA TYR A 288 -3.61 1.23 -1.02
C TYR A 288 -3.90 2.25 0.09
N LEU A 289 -5.11 2.83 0.12
CA LEU A 289 -5.50 3.79 1.16
C LEU A 289 -5.50 3.15 2.56
N ASN A 290 -5.97 1.91 2.70
CA ASN A 290 -5.88 1.17 3.96
C ASN A 290 -4.43 1.00 4.40
N SER A 291 -3.52 0.63 3.49
CA SER A 291 -2.10 0.48 3.81
C SER A 291 -1.42 1.79 4.18
N LEU A 292 -1.88 2.90 3.61
CA LEU A 292 -1.35 4.24 3.87
C LEU A 292 -1.79 4.79 5.23
N LEU A 293 -3.00 4.45 5.67
CA LEU A 293 -3.60 4.99 6.91
C LEU A 293 -3.48 4.03 8.11
N THR A 294 -3.15 2.75 7.88
CA THR A 294 -2.93 1.79 8.97
C THR A 294 -1.50 1.85 9.48
N GLY A 295 -1.33 2.00 10.80
CA GLY A 295 -0.03 1.94 11.48
C GLY A 295 0.76 3.25 11.47
N ARG A 296 1.10 3.79 10.28
CA ARG A 296 1.82 5.08 10.13
C ARG A 296 1.09 5.96 9.10
N PRO A 297 0.19 6.89 9.51
CA PRO A 297 -0.63 7.69 8.60
C PRO A 297 0.16 8.82 7.92
N MET A 298 1.34 8.51 7.38
CA MET A 298 2.27 9.45 6.76
C MET A 298 1.87 9.68 5.30
N VAL A 299 0.87 10.53 5.08
CA VAL A 299 0.32 10.80 3.75
C VAL A 299 1.17 11.85 3.04
N ASP A 300 2.01 11.41 2.10
CA ASP A 300 2.72 12.32 1.18
C ASP A 300 1.86 12.61 -0.05
N ASP A 301 1.35 13.84 -0.15
CA ASP A 301 0.50 14.29 -1.25
C ASP A 301 1.13 14.04 -2.62
N ASN A 302 2.44 14.26 -2.76
CA ASN A 302 3.09 14.03 -4.04
C ASN A 302 3.11 12.55 -4.40
N GLN A 303 3.36 11.67 -3.43
CA GLN A 303 3.37 10.22 -3.67
C GLN A 303 1.96 9.70 -3.98
N LEU A 304 0.96 10.16 -3.22
CA LEU A 304 -0.44 9.81 -3.44
C LEU A 304 -0.92 10.30 -4.80
N LEU A 305 -0.69 11.57 -5.14
CA LEU A 305 -1.09 12.14 -6.43
C LEU A 305 -0.33 11.48 -7.59
N ASN A 306 0.96 11.18 -7.46
CA ASN A 306 1.72 10.44 -8.47
C ASN A 306 1.19 9.00 -8.63
N PHE A 307 0.86 8.33 -7.53
CA PHE A 307 0.26 7.00 -7.56
C PHE A 307 -1.09 7.03 -8.30
N LEU A 308 -1.96 7.97 -7.96
CA LEU A 308 -3.25 8.16 -8.63
C LEU A 308 -3.07 8.50 -10.11
N HIS A 309 -2.18 9.43 -10.45
CA HIS A 309 -1.89 9.81 -11.82
C HIS A 309 -1.41 8.62 -12.66
N ASN A 310 -0.47 7.83 -12.14
CA ASN A 310 0.04 6.64 -12.82
C ASN A 310 -1.02 5.55 -12.94
N ARG A 311 -1.85 5.38 -11.91
CA ARG A 311 -2.92 4.37 -11.89
C ARG A 311 -3.99 4.69 -12.93
N TYR A 312 -4.46 5.93 -12.98
CA TYR A 312 -5.58 6.34 -13.84
C TYR A 312 -5.13 6.92 -15.19
N GLN A 313 -3.82 6.96 -15.48
CA GLN A 313 -3.25 7.44 -16.75
C GLN A 313 -3.77 8.84 -17.17
N GLY A 314 -4.06 9.70 -16.20
CA GLY A 314 -4.61 11.03 -16.44
C GLY A 314 -6.14 11.12 -16.57
N ASP A 315 -6.90 10.04 -16.32
CA ASP A 315 -8.35 10.10 -16.17
C ASP A 315 -8.73 10.74 -14.83
N ILE A 316 -8.91 12.06 -14.84
CA ILE A 316 -9.19 12.87 -13.66
C ILE A 316 -10.58 12.55 -13.08
N GLN A 317 -11.58 12.25 -13.92
CA GLN A 317 -12.95 11.99 -13.47
C GLN A 317 -12.99 10.70 -12.64
N THR A 318 -12.51 9.59 -13.21
CA THR A 318 -12.48 8.31 -12.48
C THR A 318 -11.56 8.37 -11.27
N THR A 319 -10.45 9.10 -11.34
CA THR A 319 -9.57 9.33 -10.18
C THR A 319 -10.34 9.96 -9.02
N CYS A 320 -11.08 11.05 -9.26
CA CYS A 320 -11.85 11.73 -8.22
C CYS A 320 -12.93 10.82 -7.63
N ILE A 321 -13.70 10.13 -8.48
CA ILE A 321 -14.79 9.25 -8.05
C ILE A 321 -14.25 8.12 -7.19
N ASP A 322 -13.25 7.39 -7.69
CA ASP A 322 -12.69 6.25 -6.98
C ASP A 322 -12.00 6.66 -5.67
N LEU A 323 -11.36 7.83 -5.62
CA LEU A 323 -10.75 8.36 -4.39
C LEU A 323 -11.81 8.62 -3.32
N ILE A 324 -12.92 9.26 -3.68
CA ILE A 324 -14.03 9.52 -2.75
C ILE A 324 -14.61 8.19 -2.27
N VAL A 325 -15.00 7.32 -3.21
CA VAL A 325 -15.66 6.04 -2.91
C VAL A 325 -14.75 5.16 -2.05
N SER A 326 -13.47 5.03 -2.40
CA SER A 326 -12.52 4.21 -1.61
C SER A 326 -12.30 4.78 -0.21
N SER A 327 -12.35 6.11 -0.04
CA SER A 327 -12.21 6.76 1.28
C SER A 327 -13.44 6.53 2.16
N PHE A 328 -14.64 6.47 1.57
CA PHE A 328 -15.85 6.04 2.29
C PHE A 328 -15.80 4.53 2.61
N ASP A 329 -15.33 3.70 1.69
CA ASP A 329 -15.27 2.25 1.87
C ASP A 329 -14.36 1.83 3.02
N ILE A 330 -13.16 2.43 3.15
CA ILE A 330 -12.24 2.11 4.26
C ILE A 330 -12.84 2.48 5.62
N LEU A 331 -13.56 3.61 5.70
CA LEU A 331 -14.25 4.02 6.93
C LEU A 331 -15.45 3.11 7.23
N ALA A 332 -16.27 2.79 6.22
CA ALA A 332 -17.38 1.85 6.37
C ALA A 332 -16.89 0.50 6.89
N ASN A 333 -15.81 -0.03 6.30
CA ASN A 333 -15.23 -1.29 6.74
C ASN A 333 -14.71 -1.22 8.19
N ALA A 334 -14.08 -0.12 8.61
CA ALA A 334 -13.65 0.06 10.00
C ALA A 334 -14.85 0.06 10.97
N ILE A 335 -15.96 0.72 10.60
CA ILE A 335 -17.21 0.71 11.37
C ILE A 335 -17.80 -0.70 11.44
N PHE A 336 -17.92 -1.41 10.31
CA PHE A 336 -18.42 -2.78 10.26
C PHE A 336 -17.59 -3.77 11.08
N ARG A 337 -16.27 -3.56 11.13
CA ARG A 337 -15.35 -4.39 11.93
C ARG A 337 -15.27 -3.98 13.40
N SER A 338 -15.95 -2.89 13.78
CA SER A 338 -15.89 -2.31 15.12
C SER A 338 -14.43 -2.03 15.55
N GLU A 339 -13.65 -1.41 14.65
CA GLU A 339 -12.30 -0.97 14.96
C GLU A 339 -12.29 0.09 16.06
N ASN A 340 -11.11 0.36 16.64
CA ASN A 340 -11.00 1.31 17.74
C ASN A 340 -11.36 2.74 17.31
N THR A 341 -11.80 3.56 18.27
CA THR A 341 -12.22 4.95 18.03
C THR A 341 -11.10 5.79 17.40
N GLU A 342 -9.83 5.52 17.74
CA GLU A 342 -8.67 6.19 17.14
C GLU A 342 -8.58 5.95 15.62
N THR A 343 -8.72 4.70 15.16
CA THR A 343 -8.67 4.39 13.72
C THR A 343 -9.87 4.99 12.99
N THR A 344 -11.07 4.85 13.56
CA THR A 344 -12.29 5.45 12.97
C THR A 344 -12.18 6.97 12.88
N PHE A 345 -11.64 7.63 13.90
CA PHE A 345 -11.38 9.07 13.90
C PHE A 345 -10.38 9.46 12.81
N LEU A 346 -9.26 8.75 12.69
CA LEU A 346 -8.23 9.01 11.67
C LEU A 346 -8.78 8.88 10.24
N LEU A 347 -9.49 7.78 9.96
CA LEU A 347 -10.10 7.54 8.64
C LEU A 347 -11.15 8.60 8.30
N ARG A 348 -11.93 9.02 9.29
CA ARG A 348 -12.91 10.10 9.15
C ARG A 348 -12.25 11.45 8.91
N SER A 349 -11.17 11.78 9.63
CA SER A 349 -10.40 13.01 9.41
C SER A 349 -9.76 13.03 8.01
N PHE A 350 -9.21 11.89 7.57
CA PHE A 350 -8.73 11.76 6.19
C PHE A 350 -9.85 12.02 5.16
N LEU A 351 -11.01 11.39 5.32
CA LEU A 351 -12.15 11.57 4.42
C LEU A 351 -12.67 13.01 4.39
N ILE A 352 -12.83 13.66 5.55
CA ILE A 352 -13.50 14.96 5.64
C ILE A 352 -12.52 16.12 5.44
N ASN A 353 -11.31 16.04 6.00
CA ASN A 353 -10.36 17.14 5.99
C ASN A 353 -9.32 17.03 4.87
N LYS A 354 -8.90 15.82 4.48
CA LYS A 354 -7.82 15.63 3.49
C LYS A 354 -8.32 15.42 2.08
N VAL A 355 -9.32 14.55 1.88
CA VAL A 355 -9.82 14.20 0.54
C VAL A 355 -10.32 15.43 -0.24
N PRO A 356 -11.09 16.39 0.34
CA PRO A 356 -11.50 17.59 -0.39
C PRO A 356 -10.33 18.45 -0.88
N LEU A 357 -9.24 18.56 -0.11
CA LEU A 357 -8.04 19.26 -0.56
C LEU A 357 -7.39 18.54 -1.74
N LEU A 358 -7.30 17.21 -1.70
CA LEU A 358 -6.76 16.41 -2.80
C LEU A 358 -7.62 16.57 -4.06
N ILE A 359 -8.95 16.54 -3.92
CA ILE A 359 -9.87 16.76 -5.04
C ILE A 359 -9.66 18.15 -5.62
N SER A 360 -9.52 19.19 -4.79
CA SER A 360 -9.24 20.56 -5.27
C SER A 360 -8.00 20.63 -6.16
N ILE A 361 -6.94 19.90 -5.81
CA ILE A 361 -5.71 19.80 -6.60
C ILE A 361 -5.96 19.03 -7.90
N ILE A 362 -6.60 17.85 -7.81
CA ILE A 362 -6.86 16.96 -8.94
C ILE A 362 -7.82 17.60 -9.95
N SER A 363 -8.79 18.36 -9.47
CA SER A 363 -9.84 18.99 -10.28
C SER A 363 -9.47 20.35 -10.86
N ALA A 364 -8.35 20.95 -10.45
CA ALA A 364 -7.87 22.22 -10.98
C ALA A 364 -7.82 22.31 -12.54
N PRO A 365 -7.42 21.25 -13.29
CA PRO A 365 -7.46 21.25 -14.75
C PRO A 365 -8.84 20.90 -15.36
N MET A 366 -9.90 20.70 -14.58
CA MET A 366 -11.23 20.39 -15.12
C MET A 366 -11.84 21.60 -15.84
N PHE A 367 -12.47 21.34 -16.99
CA PHE A 367 -13.23 22.34 -17.74
C PHE A 367 -14.63 21.79 -18.08
N PRO A 368 -15.66 22.65 -18.12
CA PRO A 368 -17.03 22.22 -18.45
C PRO A 368 -17.08 21.40 -19.77
N PRO A 369 -17.85 20.30 -19.81
CA PRO A 369 -18.91 19.91 -18.87
C PRO A 369 -18.43 19.13 -17.63
N LEU A 370 -17.16 18.76 -17.54
CA LEU A 370 -16.62 18.05 -16.39
C LEU A 370 -16.43 19.03 -15.22
N SER A 371 -17.02 18.73 -14.07
CA SER A 371 -16.91 19.54 -12.85
C SER A 371 -16.64 18.67 -11.62
N PRO A 372 -16.04 19.22 -10.55
CA PRO A 372 -15.87 18.51 -9.29
C PRO A 372 -17.22 18.07 -8.71
N GLU A 373 -18.25 18.92 -8.84
CA GLU A 373 -19.62 18.63 -8.42
C GLU A 373 -20.18 17.37 -9.10
N LEU A 374 -19.95 17.19 -10.40
CA LEU A 374 -20.39 15.99 -11.10
C LEU A 374 -19.71 14.74 -10.54
N CYS A 375 -18.39 14.81 -10.32
CA CYS A 375 -17.62 13.69 -9.75
C CYS A 375 -18.08 13.33 -8.33
N ILE A 376 -18.34 14.34 -7.49
CA ILE A 376 -18.85 14.15 -6.12
C ILE A 376 -20.26 13.55 -6.15
N THR A 377 -21.13 14.06 -7.03
CA THR A 377 -22.49 13.51 -7.22
C THR A 377 -22.43 12.03 -7.59
N GLU A 378 -21.63 11.69 -8.59
CA GLU A 378 -21.46 10.31 -9.05
C GLU A 378 -20.89 9.40 -7.95
N ALA A 379 -19.86 9.86 -7.23
CA ALA A 379 -19.27 9.12 -6.12
C ALA A 379 -20.28 8.83 -4.99
N LEU A 380 -21.09 9.81 -4.59
CA LEU A 380 -22.08 9.65 -3.52
C LEU A 380 -23.17 8.63 -3.87
N THR A 381 -23.46 8.38 -5.16
CA THR A 381 -24.38 7.30 -5.55
C THR A 381 -23.84 5.89 -5.28
N HIS A 382 -22.52 5.76 -5.10
CA HIS A 382 -21.84 4.49 -4.83
C HIS A 382 -21.52 4.26 -3.35
N VAL A 383 -21.81 5.25 -2.49
CA VAL A 383 -21.60 5.15 -1.03
C VAL A 383 -22.72 4.33 -0.39
N ASP A 384 -22.36 3.39 0.48
CA ASP A 384 -23.32 2.52 1.16
C ASP A 384 -24.14 3.30 2.21
N THR A 385 -25.42 3.46 1.94
CA THR A 385 -26.38 4.13 2.85
C THR A 385 -26.69 3.30 4.10
N ASN A 386 -26.33 2.01 4.15
CA ASN A 386 -26.45 1.22 5.38
C ASN A 386 -25.32 1.55 6.37
N ALA A 387 -24.11 1.78 5.86
CA ALA A 387 -22.97 2.20 6.67
C ALA A 387 -23.07 3.68 7.09
N PHE A 388 -23.66 4.50 6.22
CA PHE A 388 -23.83 5.94 6.43
C PHE A 388 -25.30 6.35 6.22
N PRO A 389 -26.18 6.15 7.23
CA PRO A 389 -27.61 6.40 7.12
C PRO A 389 -27.95 7.84 6.72
N THR A 390 -29.11 8.05 6.10
CA THR A 390 -29.71 9.39 5.95
C THR A 390 -30.32 9.83 7.27
N PHE A 391 -30.32 11.13 7.52
CA PHE A 391 -30.95 11.72 8.68
C PHE A 391 -32.42 11.30 8.83
N SER A 392 -33.14 11.11 7.72
CA SER A 392 -34.51 10.56 7.75
C SER A 392 -34.62 9.18 8.41
N SER A 393 -33.56 8.36 8.38
CA SER A 393 -33.52 7.03 9.00
C SER A 393 -33.14 7.06 10.49
N MET A 394 -32.73 8.22 11.01
CA MET A 394 -32.40 8.44 12.43
C MET A 394 -33.63 8.43 13.36
N PHE A 395 -34.82 8.70 12.82
CA PHE A 395 -36.08 8.69 13.59
C PHE A 395 -36.72 7.30 13.73
N ASP A 396 -36.05 6.26 13.26
CA ASP A 396 -36.49 4.87 13.46
C ASP A 396 -35.90 4.35 14.78
N ASP A 397 -36.75 4.17 15.80
CA ASP A 397 -36.42 3.83 17.22
C ASP A 397 -35.63 2.50 17.41
N THR A 398 -35.23 1.84 16.33
CA THR A 398 -34.50 0.56 16.34
C THR A 398 -32.99 0.69 16.11
N SER A 399 -32.49 1.85 15.68
CA SER A 399 -31.05 2.09 15.52
C SER A 399 -30.46 2.70 16.80
N ALA A 400 -29.78 1.89 17.59
CA ALA A 400 -28.73 2.37 18.49
C ALA A 400 -27.50 2.78 17.65
N GLY A 401 -27.69 3.77 16.76
CA GLY A 401 -26.65 4.30 15.88
C GLY A 401 -25.62 5.07 16.70
N ASP A 402 -24.35 4.79 16.46
CA ASP A 402 -23.25 5.55 17.02
C ASP A 402 -23.30 6.95 16.38
N MET A 403 -23.41 8.02 17.18
CA MET A 403 -23.46 9.42 16.70
C MET A 403 -22.27 9.76 15.76
N PHE A 404 -21.24 8.92 15.79
CA PHE A 404 -20.07 8.94 14.93
C PHE A 404 -20.33 8.61 13.44
N SER A 405 -21.34 7.80 13.09
CA SER A 405 -21.66 7.48 11.68
C SER A 405 -22.60 8.50 11.02
N ASP A 406 -23.36 9.23 11.82
CA ASP A 406 -24.62 9.84 11.37
C ASP A 406 -24.42 11.16 10.59
N SER A 407 -23.27 11.82 10.74
CA SER A 407 -22.98 13.09 10.04
C SER A 407 -21.90 12.99 8.96
N VAL A 408 -21.31 11.81 8.70
CA VAL A 408 -20.12 11.70 7.85
C VAL A 408 -20.35 12.24 6.43
N ARG A 409 -21.45 11.88 5.78
CA ARG A 409 -21.79 12.37 4.42
C ARG A 409 -22.04 13.87 4.42
N GLN A 410 -22.70 14.38 5.46
CA GLN A 410 -22.99 15.80 5.62
C GLN A 410 -21.69 16.61 5.80
N ASP A 411 -20.83 16.20 6.74
CA ASP A 411 -19.55 16.85 7.03
C ASP A 411 -18.63 16.86 5.79
N PHE A 412 -18.59 15.76 5.03
CA PHE A 412 -17.86 15.67 3.76
C PHE A 412 -18.38 16.68 2.73
N CYS A 413 -19.70 16.79 2.55
CA CYS A 413 -20.30 17.78 1.65
C CYS A 413 -20.01 19.22 2.07
N PHE A 414 -20.09 19.53 3.37
CA PHE A 414 -19.74 20.87 3.88
C PHE A 414 -18.27 21.20 3.66
N SER A 415 -17.36 20.26 3.90
CA SER A 415 -15.94 20.43 3.59
C SER A 415 -15.69 20.65 2.09
N CYS A 416 -16.36 19.88 1.22
CA CYS A 416 -16.30 20.10 -0.22
C CYS A 416 -16.80 21.50 -0.63
N CYS A 417 -17.88 21.98 -0.01
CA CYS A 417 -18.42 23.32 -0.23
C CYS A 417 -17.44 24.39 0.26
N LEU A 418 -16.84 24.21 1.44
CA LEU A 418 -15.85 25.11 2.03
C LEU A 418 -14.63 25.31 1.13
N HIS A 419 -14.22 24.26 0.42
CA HIS A 419 -13.11 24.28 -0.54
C HIS A 419 -13.53 24.65 -1.97
N GLY A 420 -14.80 25.04 -2.18
CA GLY A 420 -15.31 25.52 -3.47
C GLY A 420 -15.50 24.44 -4.54
N LEU A 421 -15.59 23.16 -4.13
CA LEU A 421 -15.81 22.04 -5.04
C LEU A 421 -17.27 21.89 -5.47
N ILE A 422 -18.19 22.28 -4.58
CA ILE A 422 -19.63 22.29 -4.82
C ILE A 422 -20.23 23.61 -4.31
N PRO A 423 -21.33 24.10 -4.90
CA PRO A 423 -22.05 25.23 -4.36
C PRO A 423 -22.92 24.79 -3.17
N GLU A 424 -23.17 25.68 -2.22
CA GLU A 424 -23.94 25.39 -0.99
C GLU A 424 -25.36 24.88 -1.30
N GLU A 425 -26.00 25.42 -2.33
CA GLU A 425 -27.32 24.99 -2.82
C GLU A 425 -27.36 23.52 -3.29
N SER A 426 -26.20 22.93 -3.62
CA SER A 426 -26.14 21.52 -4.02
C SER A 426 -26.20 20.56 -2.85
N ILE A 427 -25.90 20.99 -1.61
CA ILE A 427 -25.76 20.10 -0.45
C ILE A 427 -27.09 19.36 -0.18
N GLU A 428 -28.21 20.09 -0.11
CA GLU A 428 -29.54 19.50 0.12
C GLU A 428 -29.90 18.48 -0.96
N ARG A 429 -29.59 18.80 -2.23
CA ARG A 429 -29.82 17.90 -3.37
C ARG A 429 -28.95 16.64 -3.33
N LEU A 430 -27.69 16.77 -2.91
CA LEU A 430 -26.73 15.66 -2.85
C LEU A 430 -27.03 14.70 -1.70
N LEU A 431 -27.46 15.24 -0.54
CA LEU A 431 -27.83 14.45 0.62
C LEU A 431 -29.24 13.87 0.51
N GLY A 432 -30.13 14.55 -0.23
CA GLY A 432 -31.55 14.20 -0.33
C GLY A 432 -32.38 14.64 0.87
N GLU A 433 -31.83 15.50 1.73
CA GLU A 433 -32.43 15.98 2.98
C GLU A 433 -31.87 17.34 3.41
N ILE A 434 -32.59 18.01 4.31
CA ILE A 434 -32.19 19.33 4.83
C ILE A 434 -31.02 19.14 5.81
N PRO A 435 -29.85 19.75 5.55
CA PRO A 435 -28.71 19.62 6.45
C PRO A 435 -29.00 20.28 7.81
N MET A 436 -28.51 19.66 8.89
CA MET A 436 -28.66 20.22 10.25
C MET A 436 -27.57 21.22 10.64
N GLN A 437 -26.45 21.22 9.92
CA GLN A 437 -25.35 22.14 10.16
C GLN A 437 -25.32 23.21 9.07
N THR A 438 -24.53 24.24 9.34
CA THR A 438 -24.19 25.29 8.37
C THR A 438 -22.69 25.33 8.18
N LEU A 439 -22.22 26.01 7.13
CA LEU A 439 -20.80 26.29 6.98
C LEU A 439 -20.22 26.97 8.23
N PRO A 440 -18.93 26.72 8.55
CA PRO A 440 -18.26 27.39 9.66
C PRO A 440 -18.37 28.91 9.55
N ALA A 441 -18.74 29.58 10.64
CA ALA A 441 -18.96 31.04 10.64
C ALA A 441 -17.70 31.84 10.25
N GLY A 442 -16.51 31.29 10.51
CA GLY A 442 -15.22 31.87 10.13
C GLY A 442 -14.81 31.60 8.68
N GLY A 443 -15.58 30.80 7.92
CA GLY A 443 -15.24 30.41 6.56
C GLY A 443 -13.99 29.51 6.49
N ARG A 444 -13.35 29.50 5.31
CA ARG A 444 -12.16 28.70 5.02
C ARG A 444 -10.92 29.36 5.63
N TYR A 445 -10.14 28.60 6.38
CA TYR A 445 -8.89 29.07 6.96
C TYR A 445 -7.74 29.05 5.96
N SER A 446 -6.81 29.99 6.17
CA SER A 446 -5.50 30.04 5.55
C SER A 446 -4.42 29.71 6.59
N LYS A 447 -3.37 28.98 6.19
CA LYS A 447 -2.22 28.67 7.05
C LYS A 447 -1.65 29.95 7.67
N ASP A 448 -1.46 30.99 6.86
CA ASP A 448 -0.78 32.22 7.29
C ASP A 448 -1.60 32.99 8.33
N ASP A 449 -2.93 33.06 8.15
CA ASP A 449 -3.83 33.76 9.07
C ASP A 449 -3.93 33.05 10.43
N VAL A 450 -3.96 31.71 10.43
CA VAL A 450 -3.96 30.91 11.66
C VAL A 450 -2.63 31.06 12.38
N LEU A 451 -1.52 31.00 11.64
CA LEU A 451 -0.18 31.17 12.19
C LEU A 451 0.03 32.55 12.83
N GLU A 452 -0.46 33.62 12.18
CA GLU A 452 -0.39 34.97 12.73
C GLU A 452 -1.19 35.09 14.04
N GLN A 453 -2.38 34.50 14.10
CA GLN A 453 -3.18 34.46 15.34
C GLN A 453 -2.46 33.72 16.47
N CYS A 454 -1.89 32.55 16.19
CA CYS A 454 -1.10 31.79 17.18
C CYS A 454 0.12 32.55 17.70
N LEU A 455 0.81 33.30 16.83
CA LEU A 455 1.97 34.11 17.24
C LEU A 455 1.57 35.35 18.04
N SER A 456 0.33 35.83 17.87
CA SER A 456 -0.18 37.02 18.57
C SER A 456 -0.77 36.71 19.95
N ASP A 457 -1.26 35.48 20.17
CA ASP A 457 -2.00 35.11 21.37
C ASP A 457 -1.76 33.64 21.74
N SER A 458 -1.24 33.40 22.96
CA SER A 458 -0.95 32.05 23.44
C SER A 458 -2.21 31.23 23.72
N GLU A 459 -3.35 31.84 24.04
CA GLU A 459 -4.62 31.10 24.25
C GLU A 459 -5.14 30.51 22.93
N LYS A 460 -4.81 31.16 21.80
CA LYS A 460 -5.14 30.67 20.46
C LYS A 460 -4.37 29.40 20.10
N ILE A 461 -3.17 29.19 20.64
CA ILE A 461 -2.37 28.00 20.39
C ILE A 461 -3.12 26.74 20.88
N GLU A 462 -3.64 26.77 22.10
CA GLU A 462 -4.41 25.65 22.66
C GLU A 462 -5.70 25.42 21.88
N ALA A 463 -6.43 26.50 21.57
CA ALA A 463 -7.67 26.43 20.80
C ALA A 463 -7.46 25.80 19.42
N PHE A 464 -6.49 26.29 18.63
CA PHE A 464 -6.22 25.73 17.30
C PHE A 464 -5.66 24.29 17.37
N THR A 465 -4.93 23.95 18.42
CA THR A 465 -4.50 22.55 18.60
C THR A 465 -5.69 21.63 18.87
N ASP A 466 -6.71 22.09 19.61
CA ASP A 466 -7.96 21.35 19.79
C ASP A 466 -8.74 21.22 18.47
N GLU A 467 -8.67 22.23 17.61
CA GLU A 467 -9.30 22.19 16.28
C GLU A 467 -8.70 21.11 15.35
N LEU A 468 -7.52 20.55 15.65
CA LEU A 468 -7.00 19.38 14.91
C LEU A 468 -7.94 18.17 14.98
N GLU A 469 -8.82 18.12 15.98
CA GLU A 469 -9.80 17.06 16.16
C GLU A 469 -11.16 17.33 15.49
N HIS A 470 -11.30 18.46 14.79
CA HIS A 470 -12.52 18.82 14.08
C HIS A 470 -12.71 18.08 12.75
N MET A 471 -13.95 18.10 12.26
CA MET A 471 -14.39 17.47 11.01
C MET A 471 -15.10 18.50 10.13
N ASP A 472 -14.49 19.68 9.98
CA ASP A 472 -15.10 20.85 9.34
C ASP A 472 -14.41 21.27 8.02
N GLY A 473 -13.34 20.59 7.61
CA GLY A 473 -12.57 20.89 6.41
C GLY A 473 -11.44 21.91 6.60
N ASN A 474 -11.32 22.58 7.75
CA ASN A 474 -10.28 23.57 8.02
C ASN A 474 -9.00 23.00 8.63
N VAL A 475 -9.05 21.77 9.15
CA VAL A 475 -7.95 21.11 9.87
C VAL A 475 -6.63 21.09 9.10
N GLY A 476 -6.65 21.00 7.77
CA GLY A 476 -5.42 21.04 6.97
C GLY A 476 -4.63 22.34 7.11
N ALA A 477 -5.31 23.50 7.17
CA ALA A 477 -4.66 24.79 7.37
C ALA A 477 -4.12 24.93 8.80
N VAL A 478 -4.88 24.43 9.78
CA VAL A 478 -4.50 24.40 11.20
C VAL A 478 -3.26 23.53 11.42
N SER A 479 -3.25 22.31 10.88
CA SER A 479 -2.13 21.38 10.93
C SER A 479 -0.83 21.99 10.40
N GLN A 480 -0.90 22.57 9.20
CA GLN A 480 0.26 23.22 8.58
C GLN A 480 0.73 24.46 9.35
N ALA A 481 -0.19 25.21 9.98
CA ALA A 481 0.15 26.35 10.82
C ALA A 481 0.85 25.90 12.11
N ILE A 482 0.37 24.83 12.76
CA ILE A 482 0.99 24.25 13.96
C ILE A 482 2.38 23.68 13.65
N ALA A 483 2.55 22.97 12.53
CA ALA A 483 3.85 22.47 12.08
C ALA A 483 4.85 23.62 11.84
N GLU A 484 4.39 24.74 11.27
CA GLU A 484 5.20 25.95 11.09
C GLU A 484 5.50 26.65 12.43
N LEU A 485 4.52 26.71 13.34
CA LEU A 485 4.67 27.29 14.66
C LEU A 485 5.74 26.56 15.47
N LEU A 486 5.72 25.22 15.48
CA LEU A 486 6.78 24.40 16.09
C LEU A 486 8.17 24.80 15.59
N ARG A 487 8.32 24.97 14.27
CA ARG A 487 9.59 25.40 13.66
C ARG A 487 10.00 26.79 14.14
N ARG A 488 9.09 27.77 14.09
CA ARG A 488 9.38 29.17 14.48
C ARG A 488 9.75 29.29 15.96
N LEU A 489 9.06 28.56 16.84
CA LEU A 489 9.38 28.56 18.26
C LEU A 489 10.76 27.94 18.54
N CYS A 490 11.16 26.90 17.79
CA CYS A 490 12.52 26.34 17.86
C CYS A 490 13.58 27.34 17.37
N GLU A 491 13.35 27.99 16.23
CA GLU A 491 14.28 28.97 15.63
C GLU A 491 14.48 30.19 16.54
N ASN A 492 13.40 30.67 17.16
CA ASN A 492 13.44 31.80 18.09
C ASN A 492 13.89 31.40 19.50
N LYS A 493 14.04 30.09 19.79
CA LYS A 493 14.30 29.54 21.12
C LYS A 493 13.28 29.98 22.18
N ASP A 494 12.02 30.10 21.81
CA ASP A 494 10.93 30.35 22.76
C ASP A 494 10.48 29.00 23.36
N THR A 495 11.29 28.52 24.30
CA THR A 495 11.16 27.17 24.89
C THR A 495 9.92 27.02 25.76
N MET A 496 9.44 28.11 26.37
CA MET A 496 8.23 28.10 27.20
C MET A 496 6.95 27.96 26.36
N ALA A 497 6.80 28.73 25.29
CA ALA A 497 5.66 28.56 24.39
C ALA A 497 5.73 27.19 23.68
N LEU A 498 6.95 26.76 23.29
CA LEU A 498 7.17 25.46 22.68
C LEU A 498 6.79 24.30 23.62
N LYS A 499 7.18 24.39 24.89
CA LYS A 499 6.76 23.44 25.94
C LYS A 499 5.24 23.31 25.99
N SER A 500 4.52 24.44 26.08
CA SER A 500 3.05 24.43 26.18
C SER A 500 2.41 23.68 25.00
N LEU A 501 2.82 24.03 23.78
CA LEU A 501 2.36 23.36 22.56
C LEU A 501 2.72 21.86 22.54
N CYS A 502 3.95 21.50 22.90
CA CYS A 502 4.41 20.11 22.92
C CYS A 502 3.63 19.26 23.91
N VAL A 503 3.36 19.77 25.12
CA VAL A 503 2.57 19.07 26.14
C VAL A 503 1.14 18.87 25.66
N HIS A 504 0.53 19.89 25.06
CA HIS A 504 -0.84 19.82 24.59
C HIS A 504 -1.00 18.81 23.45
N LEU A 505 -0.06 18.79 22.49
CA LEU A 505 0.00 17.78 21.43
C LEU A 505 0.25 16.36 21.98
N ALA A 506 1.21 16.19 22.90
CA ALA A 506 1.55 14.88 23.45
C ALA A 506 0.40 14.25 24.26
N ARG A 507 -0.52 15.06 24.80
CA ARG A 507 -1.72 14.60 25.50
C ARG A 507 -2.82 14.09 24.57
N LYS A 508 -2.75 14.39 23.27
CA LYS A 508 -3.76 14.04 22.27
C LYS A 508 -3.12 13.23 21.12
N PRO A 509 -3.02 11.90 21.26
CA PRO A 509 -2.43 11.05 20.22
C PRO A 509 -3.10 11.20 18.85
N SER A 510 -4.42 11.41 18.82
CA SER A 510 -5.19 11.68 17.61
C SER A 510 -4.72 12.92 16.85
N SER A 511 -4.32 13.98 17.56
CA SER A 511 -3.76 15.20 16.94
C SER A 511 -2.42 14.91 16.25
N LEU A 512 -1.59 14.02 16.82
CA LEU A 512 -0.34 13.60 16.19
C LEU A 512 -0.60 12.84 14.88
N ASP A 513 -1.62 11.97 14.87
CA ASP A 513 -2.01 11.22 13.66
C ASP A 513 -2.46 12.18 12.56
N VAL A 514 -3.27 13.18 12.93
CA VAL A 514 -3.75 14.22 12.01
C VAL A 514 -2.61 15.06 11.47
N LEU A 515 -1.63 15.47 12.30
CA LEU A 515 -0.44 16.18 11.81
C LEU A 515 0.25 15.40 10.68
N LEU A 516 0.36 14.08 10.79
CA LEU A 516 0.99 13.23 9.78
C LEU A 516 0.17 13.02 8.49
N ILE A 517 -1.14 13.27 8.52
CA ILE A 517 -1.98 13.29 7.31
C ILE A 517 -1.62 14.48 6.41
N PHE A 518 -1.15 15.59 7.00
CA PHE A 518 -0.90 16.84 6.28
C PHE A 518 0.59 17.17 6.11
N ASP A 519 1.43 16.74 7.05
CA ASP A 519 2.84 17.10 7.12
C ASP A 519 3.74 15.87 7.32
N LYS A 520 4.94 15.91 6.74
CA LYS A 520 5.94 14.86 6.97
C LYS A 520 6.66 15.14 8.29
N PRO A 521 7.06 14.13 9.07
CA PRO A 521 7.87 14.32 10.27
C PRO A 521 9.09 15.21 10.04
N LEU A 522 9.74 15.06 8.87
CA LEU A 522 10.89 15.86 8.46
C LEU A 522 10.62 17.36 8.29
N THR A 523 9.37 17.83 8.26
CA THR A 523 9.07 19.26 8.15
C THR A 523 9.12 20.00 9.48
N PHE A 524 8.92 19.30 10.61
CA PHE A 524 8.82 19.93 11.93
C PHE A 524 9.63 19.27 13.05
N LEU A 525 9.97 17.97 12.97
CA LEU A 525 10.80 17.29 13.98
C LEU A 525 12.29 17.65 13.97
N PRO A 526 12.95 17.88 12.81
CA PRO A 526 14.39 18.18 12.82
C PRO A 526 14.76 19.45 13.60
N PRO A 527 14.02 20.58 13.50
CA PRO A 527 14.26 21.75 14.34
C PRO A 527 14.17 21.46 15.85
N ILE A 528 13.21 20.63 16.26
CA ILE A 528 13.03 20.22 17.66
C ILE A 528 14.21 19.36 18.12
N CYS A 529 14.62 18.38 17.32
CA CYS A 529 15.77 17.53 17.62
C CYS A 529 17.06 18.36 17.71
N GLN A 530 17.25 19.32 16.81
CA GLN A 530 18.40 20.22 16.83
C GLN A 530 18.42 21.12 18.07
N LEU A 531 17.25 21.63 18.50
CA LEU A 531 17.12 22.41 19.73
C LEU A 531 17.55 21.58 20.94
N LEU A 532 17.05 20.34 21.07
CA LEU A 532 17.42 19.43 22.16
C LEU A 532 18.92 19.04 22.12
N ASP A 533 19.47 18.80 20.94
CA ASP A 533 20.90 18.48 20.77
C ASP A 533 21.82 19.65 21.16
N THR A 534 21.37 20.89 20.95
CA THR A 534 22.18 22.10 21.18
C THR A 534 21.81 22.87 22.44
N TRP A 535 20.95 22.29 23.28
CA TRP A 535 20.50 22.90 24.53
C TRP A 535 21.67 23.26 25.44
N ARG A 536 21.61 24.46 26.04
CA ARG A 536 22.61 24.99 26.98
C ARG A 536 21.91 25.83 28.03
N TYR A 537 22.51 25.94 29.21
CA TYR A 537 22.09 26.91 30.21
C TYR A 537 22.42 28.33 29.77
N ASP A 538 21.56 29.26 30.15
CA ASP A 538 21.80 30.68 29.94
C ASP A 538 22.89 31.20 30.90
N ASP A 539 23.60 32.25 30.49
CA ASP A 539 24.72 32.80 31.26
C ASP A 539 24.29 33.36 32.64
N ASP A 540 23.01 33.73 32.78
CA ASP A 540 22.36 34.24 34.00
C ASP A 540 21.33 33.27 34.60
N GLN A 541 21.46 31.96 34.33
CA GLN A 541 20.57 30.93 34.84
C GLN A 541 20.52 30.92 36.38
N GLY A 542 19.37 31.33 36.94
CA GLY A 542 19.13 31.35 38.38
C GLY A 542 18.51 30.06 38.92
N GLU A 543 17.55 29.50 38.19
CA GLU A 543 16.79 28.29 38.56
C GLU A 543 16.93 27.24 37.45
N TYR A 544 17.13 25.98 37.82
CA TYR A 544 17.38 24.89 36.87
C TYR A 544 16.17 23.97 36.68
N GLN A 545 15.26 23.91 37.66
CA GLN A 545 14.06 23.08 37.56
C GLN A 545 13.16 23.43 36.34
N PRO A 546 12.89 24.70 36.01
CA PRO A 546 12.12 25.05 34.81
C PRO A 546 12.79 24.58 33.51
N VAL A 547 14.13 24.63 33.45
CA VAL A 547 14.90 24.17 32.28
C VAL A 547 14.68 22.68 32.02
N TYR A 548 14.70 21.89 33.09
CA TYR A 548 14.42 20.46 33.03
C TYR A 548 12.98 20.18 32.59
N GLU A 549 12.02 20.96 33.09
CA GLU A 549 10.62 20.82 32.72
C GLU A 549 10.34 21.16 31.25
N GLU A 550 10.92 22.25 30.75
CA GLU A 550 10.83 22.64 29.34
C GLU A 550 11.49 21.59 28.44
N PHE A 551 12.75 21.22 28.73
CA PHE A 551 13.48 20.21 27.97
C PHE A 551 12.75 18.87 27.94
N GLY A 552 12.32 18.37 29.11
CA GLY A 552 11.65 17.08 29.25
C GLY A 552 10.32 17.03 28.52
N SER A 553 9.55 18.12 28.55
CA SER A 553 8.27 18.23 27.85
C SER A 553 8.42 18.24 26.33
N ILE A 554 9.44 18.94 25.82
CA ILE A 554 9.75 18.96 24.39
C ILE A 554 10.26 17.59 23.93
N LEU A 555 11.14 16.96 24.73
CA LEU A 555 11.62 15.60 24.47
C LEU A 555 10.48 14.58 24.48
N LEU A 556 9.49 14.73 25.37
CA LEU A 556 8.33 13.84 25.44
C LEU A 556 7.56 13.80 24.12
N LEU A 557 7.39 14.94 23.43
CA LEU A 557 6.77 14.98 22.12
C LEU A 557 7.57 14.17 21.10
N VAL A 558 8.90 14.34 21.06
CA VAL A 558 9.78 13.57 20.15
C VAL A 558 9.66 12.07 20.43
N LEU A 559 9.72 11.66 21.69
CA LEU A 559 9.55 10.26 22.09
C LEU A 559 8.15 9.74 21.74
N ALA A 560 7.10 10.55 21.87
CA ALA A 560 5.75 10.17 21.47
C ALA A 560 5.67 9.85 19.98
N PHE A 561 6.26 10.68 19.10
CA PHE A 561 6.36 10.38 17.67
C PHE A 561 7.18 9.11 17.40
N VAL A 562 8.34 8.95 18.05
CA VAL A 562 9.20 7.79 17.88
C VAL A 562 8.49 6.49 18.25
N TYR A 563 7.84 6.42 19.42
CA TYR A 563 7.19 5.20 19.87
C TYR A 563 5.88 4.92 19.15
N ARG A 564 5.08 5.95 18.84
CA ARG A 564 3.78 5.78 18.16
C ARG A 564 3.96 5.34 16.71
N TYR A 565 4.95 5.90 16.01
CA TYR A 565 5.15 5.65 14.58
C TYR A 565 6.43 4.89 14.26
N ASP A 566 7.14 4.36 15.27
CA ASP A 566 8.36 3.56 15.11
C ASP A 566 9.42 4.27 14.24
N LEU A 567 9.60 5.58 14.48
CA LEU A 567 10.51 6.41 13.69
C LEU A 567 11.97 6.17 14.06
N SER A 568 12.81 6.01 13.04
CA SER A 568 14.26 5.96 13.18
C SER A 568 14.88 7.35 13.33
N ALA A 569 16.11 7.42 13.85
CA ALA A 569 16.87 8.67 13.95
C ALA A 569 17.00 9.40 12.60
N THR A 570 17.11 8.66 11.49
CA THR A 570 17.17 9.24 10.14
C THR A 570 15.85 9.88 9.72
N GLU A 571 14.70 9.30 10.11
CA GLU A 571 13.37 9.85 9.81
C GLU A 571 13.05 11.10 10.66
N LEU A 572 13.73 11.27 11.79
CA LEU A 572 13.72 12.51 12.58
C LEU A 572 14.62 13.62 11.99
N GLY A 573 15.38 13.33 10.94
CA GLY A 573 16.34 14.26 10.35
C GLY A 573 17.67 14.37 11.11
N VAL A 574 17.97 13.43 12.03
CA VAL A 574 19.24 13.39 12.75
C VAL A 574 20.33 12.85 11.83
N GLN A 575 21.33 13.67 11.53
CA GLN A 575 22.39 13.35 10.57
C GLN A 575 23.68 12.85 11.23
N THR A 576 23.90 13.15 12.52
CA THR A 576 25.14 12.83 13.23
C THR A 576 24.90 11.73 14.26
N PRO A 577 25.75 10.69 14.30
CA PRO A 577 25.64 9.66 15.35
C PRO A 577 26.02 10.18 16.74
N ASP A 578 26.65 11.36 16.81
CA ASP A 578 27.01 12.03 18.06
C ASP A 578 25.87 12.86 18.68
N SER A 579 24.76 13.01 17.95
CA SER A 579 23.53 13.64 18.41
C SER A 579 23.04 13.01 19.72
N PHE A 580 22.57 13.84 20.65
CA PHE A 580 21.95 13.39 21.89
C PHE A 580 20.72 12.53 21.57
N ILE A 581 19.87 12.96 20.64
CA ILE A 581 18.68 12.19 20.23
C ILE A 581 19.08 10.83 19.66
N ALA A 582 20.09 10.76 18.78
CA ALA A 582 20.58 9.47 18.26
C ALA A 582 21.08 8.55 19.38
N LYS A 583 21.85 9.09 20.33
CA LYS A 583 22.36 8.33 21.49
C LYS A 583 21.21 7.85 22.39
N LEU A 584 20.22 8.69 22.64
CA LEU A 584 19.07 8.36 23.47
C LEU A 584 18.23 7.24 22.83
N LEU A 585 18.00 7.29 21.52
CA LEU A 585 17.23 6.24 20.83
C LEU A 585 17.95 4.90 20.77
N ILE A 586 19.28 4.90 20.59
CA ILE A 586 20.07 3.68 20.47
C ILE A 586 20.43 3.09 21.85
N ARG A 587 20.74 3.94 22.83
CA ARG A 587 21.33 3.54 24.13
C ARG A 587 20.53 3.98 25.34
N GLY A 588 19.50 4.81 25.17
CA GLY A 588 18.78 5.45 26.27
C GLY A 588 17.98 4.49 27.15
N SER A 589 17.82 3.23 26.79
CA SER A 589 17.23 2.19 27.66
C SER A 589 18.26 1.23 28.25
N THR A 590 19.56 1.40 27.95
CA THR A 590 20.61 0.47 28.37
C THR A 590 21.41 1.05 29.53
N ALA A 591 21.38 0.38 30.68
CA ALA A 591 22.25 0.73 31.80
C ALA A 591 23.72 0.43 31.47
N ARG A 592 24.62 1.35 31.85
CA ARG A 592 26.06 1.21 31.64
C ARG A 592 26.74 0.66 32.90
N HIS A 593 27.87 -0.03 32.71
CA HIS A 593 28.69 -0.44 33.84
C HIS A 593 29.39 0.77 34.47
N MET A 594 29.61 0.75 35.78
CA MET A 594 30.27 1.86 36.50
C MET A 594 31.68 2.14 35.96
N ASP A 595 32.40 1.10 35.55
CA ASP A 595 33.75 1.21 34.97
C ASP A 595 33.77 1.88 33.59
N ASP A 596 32.61 1.93 32.90
CA ASP A 596 32.46 2.56 31.58
C ASP A 596 32.01 4.03 31.69
N LEU A 597 31.82 4.55 32.90
CA LEU A 597 31.50 5.96 33.14
C LEU A 597 32.77 6.79 33.21
N SER A 598 32.74 7.98 32.60
CA SER A 598 33.78 8.99 32.82
C SER A 598 33.73 9.54 34.25
N SER A 599 34.80 10.21 34.68
CA SER A 599 34.85 10.83 36.01
C SER A 599 33.76 11.89 36.20
N LEU A 600 33.40 12.61 35.13
CA LEU A 600 32.32 13.60 35.15
C LEU A 600 30.96 12.92 35.32
N GLU A 601 30.66 11.92 34.49
CA GLU A 601 29.40 11.17 34.56
C GLU A 601 29.21 10.46 35.91
N THR A 602 30.29 9.92 36.47
CA THR A 602 30.28 9.32 37.81
C THR A 602 29.93 10.36 38.87
N SER A 603 30.54 11.55 38.79
CA SER A 603 30.23 12.65 39.72
C SER A 603 28.79 13.15 39.59
N GLN A 604 28.25 13.22 38.36
CA GLN A 604 26.87 13.62 38.11
C GLN A 604 25.90 12.57 38.66
N LEU A 605 26.16 11.28 38.41
CA LEU A 605 25.37 10.16 38.95
C LEU A 605 25.35 10.16 40.48
N ASP A 606 26.51 10.33 41.12
CA ASP A 606 26.62 10.44 42.58
C ASP A 606 25.85 11.64 43.13
N GLY A 607 25.87 12.77 42.40
CA GLY A 607 25.09 13.96 42.73
C GLY A 607 23.59 13.69 42.73
N TRP A 608 23.09 13.03 41.70
CA TRP A 608 21.68 12.63 41.60
C TRP A 608 21.28 11.62 42.69
N ILE A 609 22.11 10.61 42.98
CA ILE A 609 21.83 9.63 44.05
C ILE A 609 21.75 10.34 45.42
N LYS A 610 22.67 11.26 45.71
CA LYS A 610 22.64 12.03 46.96
C LYS A 610 21.43 12.96 47.02
N GLY A 611 21.10 13.63 45.92
CA GLY A 611 19.94 14.52 45.84
C GLY A 611 18.61 13.79 46.08
N LEU A 612 18.45 12.59 45.51
CA LEU A 612 17.22 11.81 45.63
C LEU A 612 17.07 11.10 46.98
N PHE A 613 18.16 10.56 47.56
CA PHE A 613 18.06 9.65 48.71
C PHE A 613 18.71 10.18 50.01
N ASN A 614 19.55 11.21 49.94
CA ASN A 614 20.27 11.77 51.11
C ASN A 614 19.89 13.24 51.39
N ALA A 615 18.70 13.68 50.97
CA ALA A 615 18.21 15.04 51.23
C ALA A 615 17.93 15.25 52.74
N GLU A 616 18.97 15.59 53.51
CA GLU A 616 18.85 16.02 54.91
C GLU A 616 18.16 17.39 54.97
N GLY A 617 16.82 17.45 54.91
CA GLY A 617 16.08 18.67 55.26
C GLY A 617 14.96 19.17 54.34
N GLY A 618 14.43 18.35 53.44
CA GLY A 618 13.13 18.64 52.80
C GLY A 618 13.19 19.18 51.37
N GLY A 619 13.42 18.27 50.41
CA GLY A 619 13.27 18.54 48.97
C GLY A 619 14.52 18.23 48.15
N LEU A 620 14.32 17.85 46.89
CA LEU A 620 15.37 17.83 45.87
C LEU A 620 15.79 19.27 45.57
N GLY A 621 17.02 19.65 45.92
CA GLY A 621 17.58 20.97 45.58
C GLY A 621 18.03 21.06 44.12
N ASP A 622 18.36 22.28 43.67
CA ASP A 622 18.78 22.56 42.28
C ASP A 622 20.22 22.11 41.95
N GLU A 623 21.04 21.76 42.94
CA GLU A 623 22.47 21.43 42.74
C GLU A 623 22.72 20.27 41.76
N PRO A 624 21.99 19.12 41.80
CA PRO A 624 22.15 18.05 40.81
C PRO A 624 21.80 18.51 39.39
N MET A 625 20.77 19.35 39.24
CA MET A 625 20.35 19.91 37.95
C MET A 625 21.38 20.92 37.43
N ALA A 626 21.96 21.75 38.28
CA ALA A 626 23.00 22.70 37.88
C ALA A 626 24.28 22.01 37.36
N LEU A 627 24.67 20.88 37.96
CA LEU A 627 25.90 20.16 37.62
C LEU A 627 25.75 19.17 36.45
N CYS A 628 24.52 18.84 36.07
CA CYS A 628 24.20 17.87 35.04
C CYS A 628 23.26 18.52 34.02
N PRO A 629 23.66 18.75 32.77
CA PRO A 629 22.74 19.16 31.70
C PRO A 629 21.62 18.12 31.50
N PRO A 630 20.41 18.53 31.07
CA PRO A 630 19.32 17.58 30.83
C PRO A 630 19.73 16.46 29.88
N GLN A 631 20.48 16.74 28.80
CA GLN A 631 20.95 15.71 27.88
C GLN A 631 21.75 14.60 28.58
N ASP A 632 22.67 14.97 29.46
CA ASP A 632 23.50 14.02 30.20
C ASP A 632 22.64 13.24 31.21
N PHE A 633 21.73 13.93 31.91
CA PHE A 633 20.81 13.30 32.86
C PHE A 633 20.00 12.18 32.20
N TYR A 634 19.32 12.46 31.08
CA TYR A 634 18.50 11.46 30.38
C TYR A 634 19.30 10.23 29.91
N LEU A 635 20.58 10.39 29.56
CA LEU A 635 21.47 9.27 29.21
C LEU A 635 21.95 8.47 30.44
N LEU A 636 21.98 9.09 31.62
CA LEU A 636 22.38 8.45 32.88
C LEU A 636 21.23 7.73 33.59
N VAL A 637 19.98 8.12 33.33
CA VAL A 637 18.78 7.59 34.00
C VAL A 637 18.70 6.04 34.05
N PRO A 638 18.95 5.28 32.97
CA PRO A 638 18.97 3.81 33.05
C PRO A 638 19.98 3.28 34.07
N THR A 639 21.16 3.91 34.13
CA THR A 639 22.23 3.53 35.07
C THR A 639 21.85 3.92 36.50
N LEU A 640 21.24 5.09 36.69
CA LEU A 640 20.68 5.51 37.98
C LEU A 640 19.69 4.49 38.52
N PHE A 641 18.71 4.07 37.71
CA PHE A 641 17.73 3.07 38.12
C PHE A 641 18.35 1.70 38.39
N ASN A 642 19.36 1.29 37.61
CA ASN A 642 20.11 0.07 37.90
C ASN A 642 20.80 0.13 39.28
N GLN A 643 21.41 1.26 39.64
CA GLN A 643 22.01 1.45 40.97
C GLN A 643 20.96 1.47 42.08
N ILE A 644 19.79 2.09 41.86
CA ILE A 644 18.68 2.08 42.82
C ILE A 644 18.21 0.65 43.09
N VAL A 645 18.04 -0.16 42.04
CA VAL A 645 17.65 -1.58 42.17
C VAL A 645 18.72 -2.37 42.93
N LEU A 646 20.00 -2.21 42.60
CA LEU A 646 21.10 -2.89 43.28
C LEU A 646 21.19 -2.48 44.76
N ALA A 647 21.06 -1.19 45.07
CA ALA A 647 21.09 -0.69 46.45
C ALA A 647 19.90 -1.22 47.27
N SER A 648 18.72 -1.31 46.67
CA SER A 648 17.53 -1.93 47.29
C SER A 648 17.74 -3.43 47.54
N GLN A 649 18.23 -4.17 46.54
CA GLN A 649 18.51 -5.61 46.67
C GLN A 649 19.52 -5.94 47.78
N HIS A 650 20.53 -5.10 47.96
CA HIS A 650 21.55 -5.28 49.01
C HIS A 650 21.14 -4.69 50.38
N GLY A 651 19.91 -4.18 50.50
CA GLY A 651 19.38 -3.64 51.76
C GLY A 651 19.98 -2.30 52.19
N HIS A 652 20.59 -1.56 51.26
CA HIS A 652 21.12 -0.21 51.52
C HIS A 652 20.04 0.88 51.53
N LEU A 653 18.87 0.61 50.92
CA LEU A 653 17.71 1.51 50.92
C LEU A 653 16.55 0.86 51.68
N THR A 654 15.95 1.57 52.63
CA THR A 654 14.68 1.16 53.24
C THR A 654 13.51 1.46 52.30
N ASN A 655 12.38 0.78 52.46
CA ASN A 655 11.19 1.02 51.61
C ASN A 655 10.72 2.49 51.66
N ASP A 656 10.78 3.12 52.84
CA ASP A 656 10.35 4.52 53.01
C ASP A 656 11.30 5.50 52.29
N VAL A 657 12.61 5.25 52.35
CA VAL A 657 13.62 6.07 51.65
C VAL A 657 13.55 5.85 50.14
N LEU A 658 13.33 4.60 49.70
CA LEU A 658 13.12 4.28 48.30
C LEU A 658 11.89 5.00 47.74
N HIS A 659 10.77 4.93 48.45
CA HIS A 659 9.53 5.60 48.06
C HIS A 659 9.72 7.12 47.97
N GLY A 660 10.26 7.74 49.03
CA GLY A 660 10.48 9.19 49.07
C GLY A 660 11.42 9.68 47.96
N GLY A 661 12.48 8.93 47.63
CA GLY A 661 13.36 9.31 46.52
C GLY A 661 12.72 9.17 45.14
N LEU A 662 11.89 8.14 44.93
CA LEU A 662 11.16 7.95 43.67
C LEU A 662 10.02 8.95 43.47
N GLU A 663 9.42 9.47 44.55
CA GLU A 663 8.39 10.52 44.47
C GLU A 663 8.90 11.77 43.75
N TYR A 664 10.16 12.18 43.95
CA TYR A 664 10.75 13.32 43.23
C TYR A 664 10.81 13.11 41.72
N LEU A 665 10.90 11.88 41.23
CA LEU A 665 10.90 11.59 39.79
C LEU A 665 9.50 11.71 39.16
N LEU A 666 8.45 11.86 39.97
CA LEU A 666 7.09 12.12 39.50
C LEU A 666 6.84 13.62 39.28
N ASP A 667 7.74 14.50 39.73
CA ASP A 667 7.64 15.93 39.48
C ASP A 667 7.68 16.22 37.96
N PRO A 668 6.92 17.22 37.46
CA PRO A 668 6.83 17.50 36.02
C PRO A 668 8.19 17.67 35.31
N SER A 669 9.20 18.18 36.02
CA SER A 669 10.56 18.38 35.52
C SER A 669 11.32 17.08 35.26
N LEU A 670 11.00 16.01 35.98
CA LEU A 670 11.71 14.73 35.92
C LEU A 670 10.83 13.60 35.38
N LEU A 671 9.51 13.76 35.37
CA LEU A 671 8.54 12.74 34.94
C LEU A 671 8.89 12.08 33.59
N PRO A 672 9.30 12.81 32.53
CA PRO A 672 9.62 12.15 31.26
C PRO A 672 10.85 11.24 31.32
N SER A 673 11.71 11.37 32.34
CA SER A 673 12.85 10.46 32.57
C SER A 673 12.41 9.04 32.92
N LEU A 674 11.15 8.86 33.37
CA LEU A 674 10.64 7.53 33.65
C LEU A 674 10.52 6.66 32.38
N ILE A 675 10.44 7.25 31.19
CA ILE A 675 10.38 6.50 29.93
C ILE A 675 11.64 5.64 29.74
N PRO A 676 12.86 6.20 29.65
CA PRO A 676 14.08 5.40 29.53
C PRO A 676 14.30 4.48 30.75
N ALA A 677 13.92 4.91 31.95
CA ALA A 677 14.02 4.09 33.17
C ALA A 677 13.18 2.82 33.08
N LEU A 678 11.87 2.96 32.79
CA LEU A 678 10.94 1.83 32.72
C LEU A 678 11.28 0.88 31.58
N LEU A 679 11.72 1.40 30.43
CA LEU A 679 12.19 0.56 29.32
C LEU A 679 13.44 -0.25 29.69
N SER A 680 14.36 0.36 30.44
CA SER A 680 15.53 -0.34 30.96
C SER A 680 15.17 -1.45 31.93
N LEU A 681 14.27 -1.15 32.90
CA LEU A 681 13.78 -2.14 33.86
C LEU A 681 13.04 -3.30 33.16
N ALA A 682 12.17 -3.00 32.18
CA ALA A 682 11.47 -4.02 31.41
C ALA A 682 12.44 -4.93 30.63
N SER A 683 13.47 -4.34 30.02
CA SER A 683 14.53 -5.09 29.30
C SER A 683 15.33 -6.00 30.23
N ASN A 684 15.62 -5.53 31.46
CA ASN A 684 16.30 -6.34 32.47
C ASN A 684 15.43 -7.51 32.94
N ILE A 685 14.12 -7.30 33.15
CA ILE A 685 13.19 -8.39 33.53
C ILE A 685 13.14 -9.48 32.44
N LEU A 686 13.08 -9.08 31.17
CA LEU A 686 13.01 -10.02 30.03
C LEU A 686 14.30 -10.84 29.84
N THR A 687 15.44 -10.36 30.34
CA THR A 687 16.76 -11.00 30.20
C THR A 687 17.16 -11.81 31.44
N THR A 688 16.54 -11.58 32.60
CA THR A 688 16.77 -12.37 33.81
C THR A 688 15.93 -13.66 33.83
N PRO A 689 16.52 -14.86 33.99
CA PRO A 689 15.76 -16.08 34.22
C PRO A 689 15.00 -16.00 35.57
N PRO A 690 13.83 -16.65 35.70
CA PRO A 690 13.09 -16.62 36.95
C PRO A 690 13.94 -17.17 38.11
N PRO A 691 13.81 -16.62 39.32
CA PRO A 691 14.52 -17.14 40.48
C PRO A 691 14.14 -18.60 40.71
N SER A 692 15.16 -19.46 40.78
CA SER A 692 15.05 -20.89 41.08
C SER A 692 14.63 -21.17 42.51
#